data_AF-A0A1F1E4E2-F1
#
_entry.id   AF-A0A1F1E4E2-F1
#
_cell.length_a   1.000
_cell.length_b   1.000
_cell.length_c   1.000
_cell.angle_alpha   90.00
_cell.angle_beta   90.00
_cell.angle_gamma   90.00
#
_symmetry.space_group_name_H-M   'P 1'
#
loop_
_entity.id
_entity.type
_entity.pdbx_description
1 polymer ?
#
loop_
_entity_poly.entity_id
_entity_poly.type
_entity_poly.pdbx_seq_one_letter_code
_entity_poly.pdbx_strand_id
1 'polypeptide(L)'
;MYGVKDITAMRKSGRLEEAYEMAQALREADPGEWADMALFWVLRDMVGQLLDTPTDEGRVRAQDLLTQMEGLQRTMKDDKNLGKQAIMKLRRMLSPHASDIAACSELAKTDPISAFDRASNIVGRQGEPLDPSLHEELGWIYYRYLRAKGDQLAPREGPAVLWKYLCLTNKRPSLLHSMMLGQAVTLRRLGQDFSFSGFLQHWGPRMLRREDLQPTRDGNGGTFPSLLSRVCDQLAQEGTPLIEELAEGAVCPPRNIADMQRKWWFWTLYNIKKEEGWSGKFAQAAMTYAMRYGQYEATHWHLEIMSLVARDFDASRARFLLDFLRATAEVSMGENAWRPATGSDGKSYPPHAVTFAKACYEALKSLPPSQRDPDLIATLSRLYDEMESHRAGDEWTARYRAFLSLWSGSVEDAAERFRQLLLVLGTNYYVWREAAESVSDTTIKIGLLLHALELQRDDKFVGPIKLDLAELLVGEGYAADARKYLREYVAFRQKEGMQVDARCLHLQQLAQSREDDRPDRYDKKQAVTAAMEYVYSDYQWEDFVVVSQYEVKGKERVKLVSGDRSFSIRPVQLSIGKKSVPLGTVVRCRCIAEEATDPASDEGVRLRPLMMKVTDQPLWSTLPEEVGYIYRFNKEKRIASIASPDGDDFVLFNADREYKPGDCLTFRYFYECVKGEKRARVKSPALCDSPESILERFSEGIAVVDNVNPKKSLFHILLRSGMVHDRVIRYSETELRPEIGDSLKIRYAIIQRGKRAGSLIPVGMEKTDEVEESLIKPYHGAISLKYKSSTDAPDFAFVDDDIYVPRYLLDDQDLADGDMVSGRAVYSDRGGFRAIELTKQ
;
A
#
# COMPACT_ATOMS: atom_id res chain seq x y z
N MET A 1 -70.52 20.65 -54.31
CA MET A 1 -69.98 19.89 -53.17
C MET A 1 -68.77 20.67 -52.68
N TYR A 2 -68.85 21.26 -51.48
CA TYR A 2 -67.83 22.17 -50.97
C TYR A 2 -66.62 21.39 -50.47
N GLY A 3 -65.40 21.81 -50.81
CA GLY A 3 -64.20 21.17 -50.30
C GLY A 3 -63.81 21.71 -48.92
N VAL A 4 -63.01 20.94 -48.16
CA VAL A 4 -62.39 21.38 -46.89
C VAL A 4 -61.62 22.71 -47.04
N LYS A 5 -61.05 22.96 -48.24
CA LYS A 5 -60.36 24.21 -48.57
C LYS A 5 -61.31 25.41 -48.62
N ASP A 6 -62.52 25.24 -49.15
CA ASP A 6 -63.52 26.31 -49.27
C ASP A 6 -64.08 26.69 -47.90
N ILE A 7 -64.37 25.68 -47.06
CA ILE A 7 -64.77 25.89 -45.65
C ILE A 7 -63.65 26.62 -44.88
N THR A 8 -62.39 26.22 -45.09
CA THR A 8 -61.25 26.88 -44.45
C THR A 8 -61.10 28.34 -44.88
N ALA A 9 -61.33 28.65 -46.16
CA ALA A 9 -61.30 30.02 -46.68
C ALA A 9 -62.44 30.87 -46.09
N MET A 10 -63.67 30.34 -46.04
CA MET A 10 -64.83 31.02 -45.46
C MET A 10 -64.63 31.27 -43.96
N ARG A 11 -64.16 30.27 -43.20
CA ARG A 11 -63.79 30.42 -41.79
C ARG A 11 -62.76 31.54 -41.58
N LYS A 12 -61.68 31.56 -42.38
CA LYS A 12 -60.64 32.60 -42.29
C LYS A 12 -61.12 33.99 -42.67
N SER A 13 -62.22 34.11 -43.42
CA SER A 13 -62.84 35.40 -43.77
C SER A 13 -63.76 35.97 -42.67
N GLY A 14 -63.98 35.23 -41.58
CA GLY A 14 -64.83 35.65 -40.45
C GLY A 14 -66.33 35.33 -40.62
N ARG A 15 -66.74 34.75 -41.76
CA ARG A 15 -68.13 34.33 -42.04
C ARG A 15 -68.41 32.96 -41.41
N LEU A 16 -68.45 32.91 -40.07
CA LEU A 16 -68.47 31.64 -39.33
C LEU A 16 -69.77 30.84 -39.45
N GLU A 17 -70.94 31.49 -39.51
CA GLU A 17 -72.23 30.78 -39.68
C GLU A 17 -72.33 30.10 -41.04
N GLU A 18 -71.92 30.77 -42.11
CA GLU A 18 -71.87 30.17 -43.45
C GLU A 18 -70.84 29.04 -43.53
N ALA A 19 -69.68 29.20 -42.89
CA ALA A 19 -68.69 28.14 -42.79
C ALA A 19 -69.21 26.94 -41.99
N TYR A 20 -70.07 27.17 -40.99
CA TYR A 20 -70.69 26.14 -40.17
C TYR A 20 -71.72 25.34 -40.98
N GLU A 21 -72.63 26.02 -41.69
CA GLU A 21 -73.58 25.37 -42.61
C GLU A 21 -72.86 24.56 -43.68
N MET A 22 -71.82 25.12 -44.30
CA MET A 22 -71.00 24.42 -45.30
C MET A 22 -70.30 23.18 -44.71
N ALA A 23 -69.80 23.27 -43.47
CA ALA A 23 -69.14 22.17 -42.79
C ALA A 23 -70.12 21.06 -42.37
N GLN A 24 -71.32 21.41 -41.91
CA GLN A 24 -72.39 20.45 -41.64
C GLN A 24 -72.84 19.73 -42.91
N ALA A 25 -73.09 20.47 -44.00
CA ALA A 25 -73.48 19.90 -45.28
C ALA A 25 -72.39 18.98 -45.88
N LEU A 26 -71.10 19.34 -45.73
CA LEU A 26 -69.99 18.47 -46.10
C LEU A 26 -70.01 17.16 -45.31
N ARG A 27 -70.19 17.26 -43.98
CA ARG A 27 -70.21 16.10 -43.09
C ARG A 27 -71.41 15.18 -43.31
N GLU A 28 -72.57 15.72 -43.67
CA GLU A 28 -73.76 14.93 -44.04
C GLU A 28 -73.59 14.20 -45.39
N ALA A 29 -72.98 14.88 -46.37
CA ALA A 29 -72.77 14.32 -47.70
C ALA A 29 -71.64 13.27 -47.75
N ASP A 30 -70.56 13.48 -46.99
CA ASP A 30 -69.39 12.62 -46.95
C ASP A 30 -68.78 12.58 -45.53
N PRO A 31 -69.32 11.74 -44.62
CA PRO A 31 -68.81 11.61 -43.26
C PRO A 31 -67.38 11.04 -43.23
N GLY A 32 -66.44 11.73 -42.56
CA GLY A 32 -65.07 11.25 -42.44
C GLY A 32 -64.15 12.19 -41.67
N GLU A 33 -62.91 11.75 -41.45
CA GLU A 33 -61.91 12.43 -40.60
C GLU A 33 -61.64 13.89 -41.00
N TRP A 34 -61.76 14.20 -42.30
CA TRP A 34 -61.52 15.52 -42.86
C TRP A 34 -62.73 16.45 -42.75
N ALA A 35 -63.95 15.92 -42.88
CA ALA A 35 -65.18 16.67 -42.67
C ALA A 35 -65.35 17.02 -41.18
N ASP A 36 -65.06 16.06 -40.29
CA ASP A 36 -65.06 16.28 -38.85
C ASP A 36 -63.99 17.31 -38.42
N MET A 37 -62.80 17.27 -39.04
CA MET A 37 -61.76 18.29 -38.82
C MET A 37 -62.22 19.68 -39.30
N ALA A 38 -62.88 19.77 -40.46
CA ALA A 38 -63.38 21.04 -40.98
C ALA A 38 -64.42 21.67 -40.04
N LEU A 39 -65.40 20.88 -39.58
CA LEU A 39 -66.41 21.31 -38.62
C LEU A 39 -65.80 21.67 -37.26
N PHE A 40 -64.86 20.87 -36.76
CA PHE A 40 -64.15 21.12 -35.49
C PHE A 40 -63.51 22.51 -35.46
N TRP A 41 -62.79 22.90 -36.51
CA TRP A 41 -62.12 24.20 -36.55
C TRP A 41 -63.07 25.38 -36.72
N VAL A 42 -64.22 25.19 -37.39
CA VAL A 42 -65.27 26.22 -37.45
C VAL A 42 -65.88 26.42 -36.07
N LEU A 43 -66.27 25.34 -35.38
CA LEU A 43 -66.78 25.38 -34.01
C LEU A 43 -65.79 26.07 -33.06
N ARG A 44 -64.49 25.78 -33.18
CA ARG A 44 -63.43 26.44 -32.38
C ARG A 44 -63.45 27.96 -32.51
N ASP A 45 -63.54 28.45 -33.76
CA ASP A 45 -63.54 29.89 -34.02
C ASP A 45 -64.85 30.54 -33.56
N MET A 46 -65.98 29.84 -33.66
CA MET A 46 -67.27 30.29 -33.11
C MET A 46 -67.24 30.42 -31.58
N VAL A 47 -66.70 29.41 -30.87
CA VAL A 47 -66.49 29.48 -29.42
C VAL A 47 -65.57 30.67 -29.07
N GLY A 48 -64.50 30.88 -29.85
CA GLY A 48 -63.61 32.03 -29.68
C GLY A 48 -64.35 33.38 -29.77
N GLN A 49 -65.18 33.55 -30.81
CA GLN A 49 -65.96 34.78 -31.01
C GLN A 49 -66.94 35.04 -29.85
N LEU A 50 -67.59 33.99 -29.34
CA LEU A 50 -68.49 34.10 -28.18
C LEU A 50 -67.75 34.48 -26.90
N LEU A 51 -66.47 34.09 -26.77
CA LEU A 51 -65.63 34.43 -25.63
C LEU A 51 -65.06 35.85 -25.69
N ASP A 52 -64.93 36.45 -26.88
CA ASP A 52 -64.47 37.84 -27.04
C ASP A 52 -65.54 38.86 -26.61
N THR A 53 -66.83 38.50 -26.67
CA THR A 53 -67.97 39.33 -26.24
C THR A 53 -68.89 38.54 -25.30
N PRO A 54 -68.45 38.27 -24.06
CA PRO A 54 -69.11 37.32 -23.18
C PRO A 54 -70.47 37.84 -22.70
N THR A 55 -71.53 37.13 -23.08
CA THR A 55 -72.89 37.24 -22.51
C THR A 55 -73.26 35.91 -21.84
N ASP A 56 -74.23 35.91 -20.93
CA ASP A 56 -74.65 34.67 -20.26
C ASP A 56 -75.17 33.64 -21.27
N GLU A 57 -75.98 34.08 -22.25
CA GLU A 57 -76.45 33.25 -23.37
C GLU A 57 -75.28 32.79 -24.26
N GLY A 58 -74.33 33.68 -24.53
CA GLY A 58 -73.12 33.36 -25.31
C GLY A 58 -72.24 32.30 -24.65
N ARG A 59 -72.13 32.29 -23.31
CA ARG A 59 -71.40 31.26 -22.57
C ARG A 59 -72.07 29.90 -22.63
N VAL A 60 -73.41 29.85 -22.51
CA VAL A 60 -74.17 28.60 -22.65
C VAL A 60 -73.96 28.03 -24.05
N ARG A 61 -74.12 28.87 -25.09
CA ARG A 61 -73.87 28.46 -26.48
C ARG A 61 -72.42 28.01 -26.70
N ALA A 62 -71.44 28.70 -26.12
CA ALA A 62 -70.04 28.32 -26.20
C ALA A 62 -69.77 26.95 -25.55
N GLN A 63 -70.45 26.62 -24.45
CA GLN A 63 -70.36 25.32 -23.78
C GLN A 63 -70.96 24.19 -24.63
N ASP A 64 -72.08 24.43 -25.29
CA ASP A 64 -72.71 23.47 -26.22
C ASP A 64 -71.80 23.19 -27.42
N LEU A 65 -71.25 24.24 -28.03
CA LEU A 65 -70.31 24.12 -29.15
C LEU A 65 -69.03 23.39 -28.72
N LEU A 66 -68.51 23.66 -27.52
CA LEU A 66 -67.37 22.93 -26.97
C LEU A 66 -67.67 21.43 -26.77
N THR A 67 -68.88 21.08 -26.31
CA THR A 67 -69.29 19.67 -26.17
C THR A 67 -69.35 18.97 -27.53
N GLN A 68 -69.82 19.66 -28.57
CA GLN A 68 -69.77 19.14 -29.94
C GLN A 68 -68.33 18.96 -30.43
N MET A 69 -67.44 19.91 -30.14
CA MET A 69 -66.02 19.79 -30.46
C MET A 69 -65.37 18.56 -29.79
N GLU A 70 -65.70 18.28 -28.51
CA GLU A 70 -65.22 17.09 -27.79
C GLU A 70 -65.67 15.77 -28.47
N GLY A 71 -66.89 15.74 -29.02
CA GLY A 71 -67.38 14.62 -29.82
C GLY A 71 -66.58 14.42 -31.11
N LEU A 72 -66.30 15.51 -31.84
CA LEU A 72 -65.56 15.49 -33.11
C LEU A 72 -64.07 15.18 -32.92
N GLN A 73 -63.49 15.52 -31.77
CA GLN A 73 -62.06 15.30 -31.50
C GLN A 73 -61.66 13.81 -31.56
N ARG A 74 -62.61 12.89 -31.37
CA ARG A 74 -62.39 11.44 -31.44
C ARG A 74 -62.36 10.89 -32.86
N THR A 75 -62.95 11.60 -33.81
CA THR A 75 -63.20 11.11 -35.19
C THR A 75 -62.50 11.96 -36.25
N MET A 76 -62.08 13.18 -35.92
CA MET A 76 -61.31 14.05 -36.81
C MET A 76 -59.87 13.60 -37.00
N LYS A 77 -59.25 14.08 -38.08
CA LYS A 77 -57.80 14.01 -38.28
C LYS A 77 -57.08 15.02 -37.38
N ASP A 78 -56.40 14.56 -36.32
CA ASP A 78 -55.63 15.38 -35.36
C ASP A 78 -54.16 14.93 -35.23
N ASP A 79 -53.43 14.84 -36.35
CA ASP A 79 -52.06 14.31 -36.44
C ASP A 79 -51.03 14.99 -35.49
N LYS A 80 -51.36 16.16 -34.92
CA LYS A 80 -50.48 16.95 -34.04
C LYS A 80 -51.05 17.26 -32.65
N ASN A 81 -52.15 16.61 -32.23
CA ASN A 81 -52.87 16.91 -30.96
C ASN A 81 -53.31 18.38 -30.82
N LEU A 82 -53.49 19.10 -31.93
CA LEU A 82 -53.89 20.51 -31.91
C LEU A 82 -55.37 20.66 -31.55
N GLY A 83 -56.21 19.70 -31.94
CA GLY A 83 -57.62 19.65 -31.56
C GLY A 83 -57.79 19.48 -30.05
N LYS A 84 -57.07 18.52 -29.47
CA LYS A 84 -57.05 18.32 -28.01
C LYS A 84 -56.60 19.58 -27.24
N GLN A 85 -55.55 20.26 -27.71
CA GLN A 85 -55.07 21.51 -27.08
C GLN A 85 -56.10 22.65 -27.19
N ALA A 86 -56.79 22.76 -28.32
CA ALA A 86 -57.82 23.78 -28.52
C ALA A 86 -59.01 23.58 -27.57
N ILE A 87 -59.50 22.34 -27.41
CA ILE A 87 -60.55 22.02 -26.42
C ILE A 87 -60.09 22.39 -25.02
N MET A 88 -58.90 21.96 -24.60
CA MET A 88 -58.39 22.26 -23.25
C MET A 88 -58.30 23.77 -22.98
N LYS A 89 -57.87 24.56 -23.97
CA LYS A 89 -57.81 26.02 -23.87
C LYS A 89 -59.20 26.63 -23.70
N LEU A 90 -60.15 26.25 -24.56
CA LEU A 90 -61.51 26.79 -24.52
C LEU A 90 -62.26 26.39 -23.24
N ARG A 91 -62.11 25.13 -22.81
CA ARG A 91 -62.64 24.63 -21.54
C ARG A 91 -62.14 25.44 -20.35
N ARG A 92 -60.85 25.77 -20.33
CA ARG A 92 -60.26 26.64 -19.31
C ARG A 92 -60.86 28.05 -19.34
N MET A 93 -61.05 28.64 -20.52
CA MET A 93 -61.65 29.97 -20.65
C MET A 93 -63.12 30.02 -20.21
N LEU A 94 -63.85 28.91 -20.40
CA LEU A 94 -65.24 28.75 -19.98
C LEU A 94 -65.38 28.33 -18.50
N SER A 95 -64.30 27.91 -17.85
CA SER A 95 -64.31 27.54 -16.43
C SER A 95 -64.79 28.71 -15.57
N PRO A 96 -65.63 28.46 -14.54
CA PRO A 96 -65.94 29.44 -13.53
C PRO A 96 -64.66 30.10 -12.99
N HIS A 97 -64.71 31.42 -12.79
CA HIS A 97 -63.63 32.25 -12.24
C HIS A 97 -62.35 32.35 -13.08
N ALA A 98 -62.27 31.77 -14.28
CA ALA A 98 -61.04 31.79 -15.10
C ALA A 98 -60.54 33.21 -15.43
N SER A 99 -61.44 34.12 -15.83
CA SER A 99 -61.11 35.51 -16.11
C SER A 99 -60.66 36.27 -14.85
N ASP A 100 -61.29 35.99 -13.71
CA ASP A 100 -60.97 36.65 -12.44
C ASP A 100 -59.61 36.20 -11.90
N ILE A 101 -59.30 34.90 -11.97
CA ILE A 101 -57.98 34.37 -11.59
C ILE A 101 -56.89 34.88 -12.53
N ALA A 102 -57.15 34.98 -13.84
CA ALA A 102 -56.21 35.59 -14.78
C ALA A 102 -55.94 37.07 -14.43
N ALA A 103 -56.97 37.85 -14.10
CA ALA A 103 -56.82 39.23 -13.64
C ALA A 103 -56.01 39.34 -12.33
N CYS A 104 -56.25 38.44 -11.37
CA CYS A 104 -55.44 38.35 -10.16
C CYS A 104 -53.98 37.99 -10.46
N SER A 105 -53.72 37.09 -11.41
CA SER A 105 -52.37 36.66 -11.80
C SER A 105 -51.55 37.80 -12.42
N GLU A 106 -52.20 38.62 -13.24
CA GLU A 106 -51.61 39.85 -13.79
C GLU A 106 -51.39 40.89 -12.70
N LEU A 107 -52.39 41.15 -11.85
CA LEU A 107 -52.26 42.07 -10.71
C LEU A 107 -51.11 41.65 -9.77
N ALA A 108 -50.92 40.36 -9.55
CA ALA A 108 -49.86 39.83 -8.69
C ALA A 108 -48.44 40.13 -9.20
N LYS A 109 -48.26 40.61 -10.44
CA LYS A 109 -46.95 41.06 -10.94
C LYS A 109 -46.54 42.41 -10.35
N THR A 110 -47.51 43.27 -10.02
CA THR A 110 -47.29 44.64 -9.53
C THR A 110 -47.77 44.85 -8.09
N ASP A 111 -48.87 44.21 -7.70
CA ASP A 111 -49.44 44.24 -6.34
C ASP A 111 -49.82 42.82 -5.88
N PRO A 112 -48.84 42.06 -5.35
CA PRO A 112 -49.06 40.69 -4.88
C PRO A 112 -50.02 40.58 -3.69
N ILE A 113 -50.16 41.61 -2.86
CA ILE A 113 -50.97 41.58 -1.64
C ILE A 113 -52.45 41.66 -2.01
N SER A 114 -52.85 42.70 -2.76
CA SER A 114 -54.24 42.85 -3.19
C SER A 114 -54.68 41.70 -4.12
N ALA A 115 -53.76 41.19 -4.95
CA ALA A 115 -54.05 40.04 -5.80
C ALA A 115 -54.37 38.78 -5.00
N PHE A 116 -53.64 38.52 -3.92
CA PHE A 116 -53.87 37.38 -3.03
C PHE A 116 -55.19 37.48 -2.28
N ASP A 117 -55.54 38.66 -1.77
CA ASP A 117 -56.81 38.88 -1.08
C ASP A 117 -58.00 38.70 -2.02
N ARG A 118 -57.91 39.24 -3.24
CA ARG A 118 -58.94 39.04 -4.27
C ARG A 118 -59.07 37.57 -4.66
N ALA A 119 -57.96 36.88 -4.90
CA ALA A 119 -57.95 35.45 -5.23
C ALA A 119 -58.51 34.59 -4.08
N SER A 120 -58.16 34.89 -2.83
CA SER A 120 -58.67 34.18 -1.65
C SER A 120 -60.17 34.37 -1.45
N ASN A 121 -60.71 35.57 -1.73
CA ASN A 121 -62.14 35.83 -1.69
C ASN A 121 -62.92 35.05 -2.76
N ILE A 122 -62.37 34.90 -3.97
CA ILE A 122 -62.97 34.12 -5.05
C ILE A 122 -63.06 32.64 -4.65
N VAL A 123 -61.95 32.08 -4.19
CA VAL A 123 -61.88 30.66 -3.76
C VAL A 123 -62.72 30.39 -2.51
N GLY A 124 -62.83 31.36 -1.59
CA GLY A 124 -63.54 31.20 -0.32
C GLY A 124 -65.06 31.43 -0.35
N ARG A 125 -65.62 32.08 -1.39
CA ARG A 125 -67.04 32.50 -1.42
C ARG A 125 -68.02 31.46 -1.97
N GLN A 126 -67.58 30.44 -2.72
CA GLN A 126 -68.52 29.62 -3.51
C GLN A 126 -68.63 28.15 -3.11
N GLY A 127 -67.78 27.61 -2.24
CA GLY A 127 -67.87 26.19 -1.80
C GLY A 127 -67.70 25.15 -2.92
N GLU A 128 -67.69 25.57 -4.19
CA GLU A 128 -67.45 24.73 -5.35
C GLU A 128 -65.95 24.53 -5.56
N PRO A 129 -65.51 23.29 -5.88
CA PRO A 129 -64.12 23.01 -6.21
C PRO A 129 -63.73 23.74 -7.49
N LEU A 130 -62.67 24.57 -7.42
CA LEU A 130 -62.12 25.26 -8.58
C LEU A 130 -61.57 24.27 -9.61
N ASP A 131 -61.72 24.57 -10.90
CA ASP A 131 -61.18 23.72 -11.96
C ASP A 131 -59.64 23.61 -11.83
N PRO A 132 -59.07 22.38 -11.89
CA PRO A 132 -57.64 22.17 -11.75
C PRO A 132 -56.75 22.94 -12.74
N SER A 133 -57.29 23.35 -13.90
CA SER A 133 -56.57 24.15 -14.88
C SER A 133 -56.22 25.58 -14.39
N LEU A 134 -56.86 26.06 -13.32
CA LEU A 134 -56.61 27.38 -12.71
C LEU A 134 -55.63 27.33 -11.53
N HIS A 135 -55.28 26.12 -11.06
CA HIS A 135 -54.44 25.94 -9.88
C HIS A 135 -53.02 26.49 -10.05
N GLU A 136 -52.45 26.45 -11.25
CA GLU A 136 -51.07 26.91 -11.48
C GLU A 136 -50.95 28.43 -11.29
N GLU A 137 -51.93 29.19 -11.77
CA GLU A 137 -51.99 30.65 -11.58
C GLU A 137 -52.17 31.01 -10.10
N LEU A 138 -53.05 30.30 -9.40
CA LEU A 138 -53.23 30.47 -7.97
C LEU A 138 -51.94 30.20 -7.20
N GLY A 139 -51.22 29.13 -7.53
CA GLY A 139 -49.96 28.84 -6.86
C GLY A 139 -48.90 29.92 -7.10
N TRP A 140 -48.82 30.50 -8.30
CA TRP A 140 -47.94 31.66 -8.56
C TRP A 140 -48.37 32.91 -7.78
N ILE A 141 -49.66 33.17 -7.63
CA ILE A 141 -50.17 34.27 -6.79
C ILE A 141 -49.74 34.04 -5.33
N TYR A 142 -49.91 32.82 -4.80
CA TYR A 142 -49.51 32.46 -3.44
C TYR A 142 -48.00 32.61 -3.21
N TYR A 143 -47.18 32.17 -4.17
CA TYR A 143 -45.73 32.35 -4.12
C TYR A 143 -45.34 33.84 -4.08
N ARG A 144 -45.91 34.66 -4.96
CA ARG A 144 -45.60 36.10 -5.03
C ARG A 144 -46.05 36.84 -3.77
N TYR A 145 -47.20 36.45 -3.21
CA TYR A 145 -47.67 36.95 -1.92
C TYR A 145 -46.67 36.70 -0.80
N LEU A 146 -46.28 35.43 -0.60
CA LEU A 146 -45.30 35.03 0.42
C LEU A 146 -43.98 35.79 0.26
N ARG A 147 -43.51 35.92 -0.99
CA ARG A 147 -42.29 36.65 -1.30
C ARG A 147 -42.38 38.14 -1.00
N ALA A 148 -43.52 38.77 -1.30
CA ALA A 148 -43.71 40.21 -1.10
C ALA A 148 -43.89 40.58 0.37
N LYS A 149 -44.63 39.76 1.13
CA LYS A 149 -44.82 39.98 2.57
C LYS A 149 -43.56 39.70 3.37
N GLY A 150 -42.82 38.63 3.06
CA GLY A 150 -41.54 38.33 3.70
C GLY A 150 -41.61 38.35 5.23
N ASP A 151 -40.86 39.25 5.85
CA ASP A 151 -40.78 39.46 7.31
C ASP A 151 -42.03 40.14 7.92
N GLN A 152 -42.92 40.69 7.09
CA GLN A 152 -44.17 41.33 7.51
C GLN A 152 -45.32 40.32 7.70
N LEU A 153 -45.08 39.02 7.52
CA LEU A 153 -46.08 37.98 7.72
C LEU A 153 -46.45 37.85 9.20
N ALA A 154 -47.76 37.82 9.49
CA ALA A 154 -48.26 37.53 10.83
C ALA A 154 -47.89 36.10 11.26
N PRO A 155 -47.86 35.80 12.57
CA PRO A 155 -47.62 34.44 13.04
C PRO A 155 -48.60 33.44 12.40
N ARG A 156 -48.07 32.34 11.86
CA ARG A 156 -48.81 31.25 11.18
C ARG A 156 -49.45 31.60 9.84
N GLU A 157 -49.35 32.85 9.38
CA GLU A 157 -49.88 33.27 8.10
C GLU A 157 -49.16 32.56 6.94
N GLY A 158 -47.83 32.54 6.95
CA GLY A 158 -47.02 31.85 5.95
C GLY A 158 -47.38 30.37 5.81
N PRO A 159 -47.35 29.59 6.92
CA PRO A 159 -47.77 28.19 6.93
C PRO A 159 -49.20 27.96 6.40
N ALA A 160 -50.15 28.84 6.70
CA ALA A 160 -51.50 28.74 6.17
C ALA A 160 -51.54 28.87 4.63
N VAL A 161 -50.73 29.76 4.06
CA VAL A 161 -50.61 29.90 2.60
C VAL A 161 -49.90 28.70 1.97
N LEU A 162 -48.86 28.15 2.62
CA LEU A 162 -48.22 26.90 2.18
C LEU A 162 -49.22 25.75 2.12
N TRP A 163 -50.10 25.64 3.12
CA TRP A 163 -51.14 24.62 3.15
C TRP A 163 -52.17 24.80 2.02
N LYS A 164 -52.63 26.04 1.79
CA LYS A 164 -53.51 26.37 0.65
C LYS A 164 -52.88 25.92 -0.67
N TYR A 165 -51.57 26.11 -0.85
CA TYR A 165 -50.86 25.62 -2.03
C TYR A 165 -50.83 24.08 -2.12
N LEU A 166 -50.61 23.37 -1.02
CA LEU A 166 -50.56 21.90 -1.04
C LEU A 166 -51.88 21.27 -1.51
N CYS A 167 -53.01 21.91 -1.19
CA CYS A 167 -54.34 21.52 -1.66
C CYS A 167 -54.56 21.71 -3.17
N LEU A 168 -53.69 22.44 -3.87
CA LEU A 168 -53.80 22.66 -5.31
C LEU A 168 -53.26 21.47 -6.11
N THR A 169 -54.03 21.03 -7.10
CA THR A 169 -53.65 19.97 -8.07
C THR A 169 -52.79 20.55 -9.21
N ASN A 170 -51.55 20.92 -8.88
CA ASN A 170 -50.57 21.45 -9.84
C ASN A 170 -49.71 20.35 -10.46
N LYS A 171 -49.10 20.63 -11.62
CA LYS A 171 -48.03 19.77 -12.17
C LYS A 171 -46.84 19.73 -11.21
N ARG A 172 -46.40 18.52 -10.86
CA ARG A 172 -45.26 18.24 -9.96
C ARG A 172 -44.39 17.12 -10.57
N PRO A 173 -43.05 17.23 -10.58
CA PRO A 173 -42.27 18.40 -10.17
C PRO A 173 -42.43 19.57 -11.17
N SER A 174 -42.25 20.81 -10.70
CA SER A 174 -42.32 22.03 -11.51
C SER A 174 -41.55 23.18 -10.87
N LEU A 175 -41.29 24.27 -11.61
CA LEU A 175 -40.63 25.47 -11.06
C LEU A 175 -41.37 26.04 -9.87
N LEU A 176 -42.68 26.20 -9.99
CA LEU A 176 -43.52 26.68 -8.91
C LEU A 176 -43.39 25.78 -7.67
N HIS A 177 -43.35 24.46 -7.86
CA HIS A 177 -43.19 23.51 -6.77
C HIS A 177 -41.87 23.68 -6.02
N SER A 178 -40.75 23.83 -6.73
CA SER A 178 -39.45 24.18 -6.15
C SER A 178 -39.45 25.55 -5.45
N MET A 179 -40.10 26.55 -6.07
CA MET A 179 -40.21 27.90 -5.50
C MET A 179 -40.97 27.90 -4.17
N MET A 180 -42.03 27.09 -4.04
CA MET A 180 -42.78 26.94 -2.80
C MET A 180 -41.98 26.26 -1.70
N LEU A 181 -41.15 25.26 -2.02
CA LEU A 181 -40.20 24.68 -1.06
C LEU A 181 -39.16 25.73 -0.60
N GLY A 182 -38.66 26.54 -1.53
CA GLY A 182 -37.79 27.68 -1.22
C GLY A 182 -38.44 28.71 -0.28
N GLN A 183 -39.75 28.96 -0.43
CA GLN A 183 -40.49 29.80 0.51
C GLN A 183 -40.62 29.14 1.88
N ALA A 184 -40.91 27.85 1.96
CA ALA A 184 -40.96 27.13 3.24
C ALA A 184 -39.64 27.25 4.03
N VAL A 185 -38.49 27.10 3.35
CA VAL A 185 -37.17 27.34 3.96
C VAL A 185 -37.04 28.78 4.48
N THR A 186 -37.49 29.76 3.69
CA THR A 186 -37.42 31.18 4.06
C THR A 186 -38.28 31.48 5.28
N LEU A 187 -39.50 30.94 5.35
CA LEU A 187 -40.43 31.13 6.45
C LEU A 187 -39.88 30.57 7.77
N ARG A 188 -39.21 29.41 7.75
CA ARG A 188 -38.53 28.89 8.95
C ARG A 188 -37.43 29.82 9.44
N ARG A 189 -36.62 30.38 8.55
CA ARG A 189 -35.58 31.36 8.91
C ARG A 189 -36.17 32.64 9.51
N LEU A 190 -37.37 33.04 9.08
CA LEU A 190 -38.11 34.17 9.64
C LEU A 190 -38.82 33.85 10.97
N GLY A 191 -38.65 32.64 11.52
CA GLY A 191 -39.22 32.24 12.80
C GLY A 191 -40.69 31.85 12.74
N GLN A 192 -41.25 31.57 11.56
CA GLN A 192 -42.63 31.07 11.45
C GLN A 192 -42.74 29.66 12.04
N ASP A 193 -43.71 29.47 12.93
CA ASP A 193 -43.92 28.24 13.66
C ASP A 193 -44.75 27.23 12.84
N PHE A 194 -44.08 26.19 12.34
CA PHE A 194 -44.66 25.01 11.69
C PHE A 194 -43.62 23.88 11.60
N SER A 195 -44.08 22.63 11.45
CA SER A 195 -43.19 21.50 11.15
C SER A 195 -42.75 21.56 9.69
N PHE A 196 -41.46 21.80 9.47
CA PHE A 196 -40.90 21.87 8.12
C PHE A 196 -40.77 20.47 7.52
N SER A 197 -40.37 19.48 8.32
CA SER A 197 -40.38 18.07 7.95
C SER A 197 -41.78 17.58 7.53
N GLY A 198 -42.82 17.89 8.30
CA GLY A 198 -44.21 17.56 7.95
C GLY A 198 -44.66 18.24 6.66
N PHE A 199 -44.34 19.53 6.47
CA PHE A 199 -44.58 20.21 5.19
C PHE A 199 -43.86 19.51 4.04
N LEU A 200 -42.59 19.16 4.20
CA LEU A 200 -41.79 18.52 3.15
C LEU A 200 -42.35 17.15 2.75
N GLN A 201 -42.82 16.36 3.72
CA GLN A 201 -43.49 15.07 3.44
C GLN A 201 -44.75 15.25 2.59
N HIS A 202 -45.59 16.26 2.90
CA HIS A 202 -46.76 16.58 2.08
C HIS A 202 -46.42 17.22 0.73
N TRP A 203 -45.34 18.00 0.68
CA TRP A 203 -44.80 18.56 -0.56
C TRP A 203 -44.32 17.43 -1.49
N GLY A 204 -43.65 16.42 -0.92
CA GLY A 204 -43.18 15.22 -1.59
C GLY A 204 -41.66 15.29 -1.86
N PRO A 205 -40.78 14.77 -1.00
CA PRO A 205 -39.32 14.88 -1.16
C PRO A 205 -38.79 14.27 -2.47
N ARG A 206 -39.54 13.35 -3.09
CA ARG A 206 -39.26 12.77 -4.40
C ARG A 206 -39.49 13.72 -5.59
N MET A 207 -40.05 14.91 -5.35
CA MET A 207 -40.41 15.90 -6.37
C MET A 207 -39.34 16.98 -6.56
N LEU A 208 -38.09 16.72 -6.16
CA LEU A 208 -36.96 17.60 -6.41
C LEU A 208 -36.65 17.67 -7.91
N ARG A 209 -36.34 18.86 -8.40
CA ARG A 209 -35.83 19.06 -9.76
C ARG A 209 -34.30 18.99 -9.78
N ARG A 210 -33.74 18.72 -10.96
CA ARG A 210 -32.29 18.76 -11.19
C ARG A 210 -31.68 20.12 -10.79
N GLU A 211 -32.39 21.21 -11.05
CA GLU A 211 -31.94 22.56 -10.70
C GLU A 211 -31.93 22.81 -9.19
N ASP A 212 -32.76 22.09 -8.40
CA ASP A 212 -32.81 22.22 -6.94
C ASP A 212 -31.55 21.65 -6.26
N LEU A 213 -30.82 20.79 -6.97
CA LEU A 213 -29.59 20.14 -6.53
C LEU A 213 -28.35 21.03 -6.76
N GLN A 214 -28.47 22.04 -7.62
CA GLN A 214 -27.34 22.85 -8.06
C GLN A 214 -27.21 24.17 -7.28
N PRO A 215 -25.99 24.61 -6.94
CA PRO A 215 -25.76 25.96 -6.43
C PRO A 215 -26.18 27.01 -7.47
N THR A 216 -26.80 28.09 -7.01
CA THR A 216 -27.15 29.23 -7.87
C THR A 216 -26.06 30.29 -7.80
N ARG A 217 -25.69 30.89 -8.94
CA ARG A 217 -24.77 32.03 -9.00
C ARG A 217 -25.57 33.34 -9.02
N ASP A 218 -25.11 34.36 -8.31
CA ASP A 218 -25.61 35.71 -8.53
C ASP A 218 -24.89 36.40 -9.71
N GLY A 219 -25.43 37.55 -10.11
CA GLY A 219 -24.85 38.39 -11.17
C GLY A 219 -23.50 39.02 -10.82
N ASN A 220 -23.03 38.89 -9.58
CA ASN A 220 -21.76 39.41 -9.07
C ASN A 220 -20.71 38.29 -8.86
N GLY A 221 -21.00 37.05 -9.24
CA GLY A 221 -20.11 35.90 -9.10
C GLY A 221 -20.16 35.18 -7.75
N GLY A 222 -20.99 35.63 -6.80
CA GLY A 222 -21.29 34.93 -5.55
C GLY A 222 -22.06 33.63 -5.80
N THR A 223 -21.79 32.58 -5.02
CA THR A 223 -22.47 31.30 -5.10
C THR A 223 -23.34 31.08 -3.87
N PHE A 224 -24.63 30.79 -4.09
CA PHE A 224 -25.59 30.42 -3.07
C PHE A 224 -25.72 28.89 -3.02
N PRO A 225 -25.87 28.30 -1.82
CA PRO A 225 -26.15 26.87 -1.68
C PRO A 225 -27.41 26.46 -2.46
N SER A 226 -27.40 25.22 -2.96
CA SER A 226 -28.56 24.65 -3.65
C SER A 226 -29.81 24.64 -2.76
N LEU A 227 -31.00 24.55 -3.36
CA LEU A 227 -32.23 24.45 -2.58
C LEU A 227 -32.17 23.21 -1.68
N LEU A 228 -31.72 22.07 -2.21
CA LEU A 228 -31.52 20.85 -1.42
C LEU A 228 -30.62 21.07 -0.21
N SER A 229 -29.48 21.77 -0.37
CA SER A 229 -28.58 22.05 0.75
C SER A 229 -29.28 22.83 1.87
N ARG A 230 -30.08 23.83 1.49
CA ARG A 230 -30.82 24.64 2.46
C ARG A 230 -31.95 23.86 3.14
N VAL A 231 -32.57 22.92 2.43
CA VAL A 231 -33.55 21.97 2.99
C VAL A 231 -32.88 21.07 4.03
N CYS A 232 -31.70 20.52 3.70
CA CYS A 232 -30.91 19.71 4.62
C CYS A 232 -30.54 20.47 5.90
N ASP A 233 -30.14 21.74 5.81
CA ASP A 233 -29.86 22.57 6.99
C ASP A 233 -31.09 22.70 7.91
N GLN A 234 -32.29 22.92 7.33
CA GLN A 234 -33.54 23.02 8.10
C GLN A 234 -33.92 21.70 8.78
N LEU A 235 -33.78 20.58 8.09
CA LEU A 235 -34.07 19.25 8.65
C LEU A 235 -33.10 18.86 9.76
N ALA A 236 -31.81 19.18 9.60
CA ALA A 236 -30.80 18.97 10.62
C ALA A 236 -31.13 19.76 11.89
N GLN A 237 -31.57 21.01 11.74
CA GLN A 237 -31.99 21.89 12.85
C GLN A 237 -33.27 21.41 13.54
N GLU A 238 -34.29 20.98 12.78
CA GLU A 238 -35.54 20.42 13.33
C GLU A 238 -35.32 19.05 13.99
N GLY A 239 -34.28 18.32 13.56
CA GLY A 239 -33.91 17.02 14.09
C GLY A 239 -34.66 15.84 13.47
N THR A 240 -35.22 16.04 12.27
CA THR A 240 -35.92 15.00 11.49
C THR A 240 -35.19 14.83 10.16
N PRO A 241 -34.24 13.88 10.02
CA PRO A 241 -33.28 13.89 8.92
C PRO A 241 -33.88 13.65 7.52
N LEU A 242 -34.89 12.78 7.39
CA LEU A 242 -35.49 12.39 6.09
C LEU A 242 -34.45 12.04 5.00
N ILE A 243 -33.37 11.33 5.40
CA ILE A 243 -32.22 11.09 4.54
C ILE A 243 -32.59 10.21 3.35
N GLU A 244 -33.28 9.10 3.59
CA GLU A 244 -33.65 8.13 2.55
C GLU A 244 -34.61 8.74 1.52
N GLU A 245 -35.65 9.46 1.97
CA GLU A 245 -36.62 10.03 1.03
C GLU A 245 -36.01 11.13 0.16
N LEU A 246 -35.09 11.92 0.71
CA LEU A 246 -34.35 12.93 -0.04
C LEU A 246 -33.31 12.32 -0.97
N ALA A 247 -32.66 11.23 -0.57
CA ALA A 247 -31.68 10.53 -1.39
C ALA A 247 -32.34 9.94 -2.64
N GLU A 248 -33.52 9.34 -2.47
CA GLU A 248 -34.35 8.85 -3.58
C GLU A 248 -34.78 9.99 -4.51
N GLY A 249 -35.26 11.10 -3.95
CA GLY A 249 -35.67 12.28 -4.73
C GLY A 249 -34.54 12.97 -5.47
N ALA A 250 -33.34 13.01 -4.87
CA ALA A 250 -32.15 13.59 -5.47
C ALA A 250 -31.40 12.61 -6.40
N VAL A 251 -31.81 11.33 -6.42
CA VAL A 251 -31.14 10.25 -7.14
C VAL A 251 -29.64 10.19 -6.78
N CYS A 252 -29.35 10.12 -5.49
CA CYS A 252 -27.99 10.04 -4.98
C CYS A 252 -27.89 9.09 -3.77
N PRO A 253 -26.68 8.62 -3.40
CA PRO A 253 -26.50 7.79 -2.22
C PRO A 253 -26.93 8.51 -0.92
N PRO A 254 -27.56 7.82 0.06
CA PRO A 254 -27.96 8.39 1.35
C PRO A 254 -26.84 9.15 2.09
N ARG A 255 -25.60 8.66 2.00
CA ARG A 255 -24.42 9.31 2.59
C ARG A 255 -24.21 10.75 2.11
N ASN A 256 -24.62 11.08 0.88
CA ASN A 256 -24.46 12.43 0.34
C ASN A 256 -25.44 13.41 1.00
N ILE A 257 -26.70 12.99 1.20
CA ILE A 257 -27.69 13.78 1.95
C ILE A 257 -27.27 13.90 3.41
N ALA A 258 -26.80 12.80 4.02
CA ALA A 258 -26.26 12.80 5.36
C ALA A 258 -25.11 13.81 5.51
N ASP A 259 -24.17 13.88 4.55
CA ASP A 259 -23.05 14.82 4.56
C ASP A 259 -23.49 16.29 4.53
N MET A 260 -24.52 16.62 3.74
CA MET A 260 -25.09 17.97 3.73
C MET A 260 -25.64 18.38 5.10
N GLN A 261 -26.28 17.46 5.82
CA GLN A 261 -26.80 17.70 7.17
C GLN A 261 -25.71 17.67 8.24
N ARG A 262 -24.69 16.81 8.09
CA ARG A 262 -23.51 16.74 8.96
C ARG A 262 -22.77 18.07 9.00
N LYS A 263 -22.73 18.80 7.88
CA LYS A 263 -22.16 20.16 7.83
C LYS A 263 -22.80 21.09 8.87
N TRP A 264 -24.13 21.09 8.97
CA TRP A 264 -24.84 21.89 9.98
C TRP A 264 -24.44 21.45 11.40
N TRP A 265 -24.42 20.14 11.65
CA TRP A 265 -24.01 19.59 12.95
C TRP A 265 -22.57 19.95 13.32
N PHE A 266 -21.64 19.91 12.37
CA PHE A 266 -20.27 20.32 12.61
C PHE A 266 -20.19 21.76 13.11
N TRP A 267 -20.82 22.71 12.42
CA TRP A 267 -20.78 24.12 12.83
C TRP A 267 -21.48 24.35 14.16
N THR A 268 -22.60 23.66 14.42
CA THR A 268 -23.27 23.69 15.72
C THR A 268 -22.34 23.20 16.83
N LEU A 269 -21.71 22.03 16.67
CA LEU A 269 -20.79 21.47 17.64
C LEU A 269 -19.54 22.34 17.82
N TYR A 270 -18.98 22.85 16.73
CA TYR A 270 -17.82 23.73 16.73
C TYR A 270 -18.10 25.01 17.52
N ASN A 271 -19.25 25.66 17.27
CA ASN A 271 -19.63 26.89 17.98
C ASN A 271 -19.86 26.64 19.47
N ILE A 272 -20.58 25.57 19.84
CA ILE A 272 -20.75 25.19 21.26
C ILE A 272 -19.38 24.97 21.91
N LYS A 273 -18.50 24.20 21.28
CA LYS A 273 -17.17 23.91 21.82
C LYS A 273 -16.28 25.17 21.90
N LYS A 274 -16.42 26.09 20.95
CA LYS A 274 -15.70 27.37 20.94
C LYS A 274 -16.15 28.30 22.08
N GLU A 275 -17.44 28.33 22.38
CA GLU A 275 -18.04 29.22 23.38
C GLU A 275 -17.91 28.65 24.81
N GLU A 276 -18.19 27.36 24.99
CA GLU A 276 -18.31 26.73 26.31
C GLU A 276 -17.23 25.67 26.59
N GLY A 277 -16.35 25.38 25.63
CA GLY A 277 -15.41 24.26 25.74
C GLY A 277 -16.12 22.90 25.72
N TRP A 278 -15.60 21.94 26.46
CA TRP A 278 -16.30 20.67 26.65
C TRP A 278 -17.39 20.81 27.73
N SER A 279 -18.65 20.93 27.30
CA SER A 279 -19.81 21.08 28.19
C SER A 279 -20.81 19.91 28.06
N GLY A 280 -21.74 19.78 29.01
CA GLY A 280 -22.84 18.81 28.92
C GLY A 280 -23.71 19.01 27.67
N LYS A 281 -23.87 20.27 27.23
CA LYS A 281 -24.56 20.65 26.00
C LYS A 281 -23.82 20.17 24.75
N PHE A 282 -22.49 20.29 24.72
CA PHE A 282 -21.67 19.72 23.65
C PHE A 282 -21.83 18.20 23.58
N ALA A 283 -21.69 17.51 24.71
CA ALA A 283 -21.80 16.06 24.78
C ALA A 283 -23.18 15.57 24.32
N GLN A 284 -24.26 16.20 24.79
CA GLN A 284 -25.62 15.86 24.38
C GLN A 284 -25.85 16.07 22.88
N ALA A 285 -25.38 17.19 22.33
CA ALA A 285 -25.48 17.48 20.89
C ALA A 285 -24.69 16.46 20.06
N ALA A 286 -23.45 16.14 20.47
CA ALA A 286 -22.60 15.18 19.76
C ALA A 286 -23.18 13.76 19.80
N MET A 287 -23.77 13.34 20.92
CA MET A 287 -24.43 12.04 21.00
C MET A 287 -25.72 11.99 20.18
N THR A 288 -26.52 13.07 20.20
CA THR A 288 -27.72 13.18 19.35
C THR A 288 -27.37 13.07 17.88
N TYR A 289 -26.27 13.71 17.47
CA TYR A 289 -25.70 13.55 16.15
C TYR A 289 -25.31 12.09 15.88
N ALA A 290 -24.51 11.46 16.74
CA ALA A 290 -24.01 10.11 16.52
C ALA A 290 -25.16 9.10 16.33
N MET A 291 -26.17 9.14 17.20
CA MET A 291 -27.33 8.26 17.13
C MET A 291 -28.16 8.41 15.84
N ARG A 292 -28.13 9.57 15.19
CA ARG A 292 -28.91 9.83 13.96
C ARG A 292 -28.12 9.55 12.70
N TYR A 293 -26.84 9.91 12.69
CA TYR A 293 -26.00 9.94 11.48
C TYR A 293 -24.90 8.88 11.47
N GLY A 294 -24.67 8.15 12.57
CA GLY A 294 -23.64 7.13 12.69
C GLY A 294 -23.90 5.87 11.86
N GLN A 295 -25.14 5.66 11.40
CA GLN A 295 -25.55 4.56 10.52
C GLN A 295 -25.24 4.78 9.03
N TYR A 296 -24.69 5.93 8.63
CA TYR A 296 -24.34 6.21 7.24
C TYR A 296 -22.83 6.30 7.07
N GLU A 297 -22.30 5.77 5.98
CA GLU A 297 -20.86 5.80 5.64
C GLU A 297 -20.22 7.17 5.92
N ALA A 298 -18.99 7.15 6.46
CA ALA A 298 -18.30 8.37 6.81
C ALA A 298 -17.92 9.19 5.56
N THR A 299 -18.11 10.49 5.68
CA THR A 299 -17.81 11.51 4.67
C THR A 299 -16.99 12.62 5.32
N HIS A 300 -16.61 13.66 4.56
CA HIS A 300 -15.77 14.74 5.08
C HIS A 300 -16.28 15.33 6.40
N TRP A 301 -17.56 15.72 6.49
CA TRP A 301 -18.09 16.32 7.73
C TRP A 301 -18.23 15.33 8.88
N HIS A 302 -18.42 14.04 8.59
CA HIS A 302 -18.41 13.02 9.65
C HIS A 302 -17.03 12.94 10.31
N LEU A 303 -15.97 12.90 9.50
CA LEU A 303 -14.58 12.83 9.95
C LEU A 303 -14.17 14.09 10.72
N GLU A 304 -14.60 15.27 10.26
CA GLU A 304 -14.39 16.54 10.98
C GLU A 304 -15.07 16.53 12.35
N ILE A 305 -16.29 15.99 12.46
CA ILE A 305 -16.99 15.85 13.75
C ILE A 305 -16.27 14.86 14.66
N MET A 306 -15.85 13.69 14.15
CA MET A 306 -15.09 12.71 14.92
C MET A 306 -13.80 13.31 15.46
N SER A 307 -13.04 14.02 14.62
CA SER A 307 -11.85 14.75 15.04
C SER A 307 -12.17 15.83 16.07
N LEU A 308 -13.26 16.58 15.90
CA LEU A 308 -13.67 17.60 16.88
C LEU A 308 -14.01 16.98 18.24
N VAL A 309 -14.67 15.82 18.25
CA VAL A 309 -15.02 15.06 19.46
C VAL A 309 -13.80 14.47 20.14
N ALA A 310 -12.88 13.86 19.38
CA ALA A 310 -11.65 13.27 19.93
C ALA A 310 -10.58 14.30 20.31
N ARG A 311 -10.66 15.53 19.77
CA ARG A 311 -9.64 16.57 20.01
C ARG A 311 -9.52 16.91 21.49
N ASP A 312 -8.27 16.96 21.93
CA ASP A 312 -7.85 17.25 23.29
C ASP A 312 -8.41 16.25 24.30
N PHE A 313 -8.59 14.97 23.94
CA PHE A 313 -9.13 13.92 24.81
C PHE A 313 -8.53 13.91 26.23
N ASP A 314 -9.38 13.62 27.23
CA ASP A 314 -9.02 13.48 28.65
C ASP A 314 -9.76 12.28 29.24
N ALA A 315 -9.11 11.55 30.16
CA ALA A 315 -9.61 10.31 30.74
C ALA A 315 -10.97 10.45 31.44
N SER A 316 -11.32 11.63 31.98
CA SER A 316 -12.66 11.87 32.56
C SER A 316 -13.81 11.70 31.56
N ARG A 317 -13.51 11.75 30.25
CA ARG A 317 -14.48 11.63 29.15
C ARG A 317 -14.43 10.28 28.44
N ALA A 318 -13.70 9.31 28.99
CA ALA A 318 -13.51 8.00 28.38
C ALA A 318 -14.85 7.33 28.02
N ARG A 319 -15.80 7.30 28.97
CA ARG A 319 -17.11 6.67 28.76
C ARG A 319 -17.87 7.30 27.59
N PHE A 320 -17.90 8.63 27.53
CA PHE A 320 -18.57 9.34 26.44
C PHE A 320 -17.96 8.99 25.08
N LEU A 321 -16.63 9.03 24.95
CA LEU A 321 -15.98 8.78 23.67
C LEU A 321 -16.23 7.35 23.17
N LEU A 322 -16.27 6.38 24.10
CA LEU A 322 -16.57 4.99 23.78
C LEU A 322 -18.04 4.76 23.41
N ASP A 323 -18.98 5.42 24.09
CA ASP A 323 -20.39 5.39 23.70
C ASP A 323 -20.60 6.08 22.35
N PHE A 324 -19.84 7.14 22.05
CA PHE A 324 -19.84 7.79 20.74
C PHE A 324 -19.29 6.85 19.65
N LEU A 325 -18.16 6.17 19.89
CA LEU A 325 -17.62 5.15 18.99
C LEU A 325 -18.68 4.10 18.67
N ARG A 326 -19.37 3.58 19.68
CA ARG A 326 -20.44 2.58 19.51
C ARG A 326 -21.56 3.09 18.60
N ALA A 327 -22.00 4.32 18.80
CA ALA A 327 -23.06 4.93 18.00
C ALA A 327 -22.64 5.20 16.54
N THR A 328 -21.35 5.19 16.21
CA THR A 328 -20.82 5.44 14.86
C THR A 328 -20.09 4.24 14.25
N ALA A 329 -20.17 3.06 14.86
CA ALA A 329 -19.30 1.92 14.55
C ALA A 329 -19.74 1.06 13.36
N GLU A 330 -20.99 1.17 12.91
CA GLU A 330 -21.61 0.18 12.02
C GLU A 330 -21.28 0.40 10.53
N VAL A 331 -20.49 1.42 10.20
CA VAL A 331 -20.25 1.84 8.82
C VAL A 331 -18.78 2.09 8.54
N SER A 332 -18.38 1.84 7.29
CA SER A 332 -17.02 2.08 6.83
C SER A 332 -16.61 3.55 6.96
N MET A 333 -15.35 3.78 7.31
CA MET A 333 -14.74 5.11 7.37
C MET A 333 -14.50 5.72 5.96
N GLY A 334 -14.52 4.90 4.92
CA GLY A 334 -14.20 5.31 3.54
C GLY A 334 -12.71 5.60 3.31
N GLU A 335 -12.25 5.49 2.06
CA GLU A 335 -10.80 5.58 1.75
C GLU A 335 -10.14 6.90 2.16
N ASN A 336 -10.88 8.02 2.08
CA ASN A 336 -10.33 9.34 2.36
C ASN A 336 -10.04 9.55 3.85
N ALA A 337 -10.67 8.78 4.75
CA ALA A 337 -10.46 8.89 6.19
C ALA A 337 -9.05 8.50 6.65
N TRP A 338 -8.38 7.70 5.83
CA TRP A 338 -7.06 7.12 6.09
C TRP A 338 -5.91 7.89 5.46
N ARG A 339 -6.21 8.95 4.70
CA ARG A 339 -5.21 9.80 4.06
C ARG A 339 -4.81 10.96 4.97
N PRO A 340 -3.52 11.34 5.02
CA PRO A 340 -3.10 12.55 5.73
C PRO A 340 -3.80 13.79 5.18
N ALA A 341 -4.18 14.72 6.06
CA ALA A 341 -4.74 15.99 5.65
C ALA A 341 -3.62 17.03 5.50
N THR A 342 -3.65 17.83 4.44
CA THR A 342 -2.69 18.94 4.26
C THR A 342 -3.36 20.25 4.68
N GLY A 343 -2.80 20.92 5.69
CA GLY A 343 -3.25 22.24 6.11
C GLY A 343 -2.97 23.30 5.05
N SER A 344 -3.63 24.45 5.16
CA SER A 344 -3.37 25.62 4.31
C SER A 344 -1.94 26.17 4.44
N ASP A 345 -1.22 25.78 5.50
CA ASP A 345 0.20 26.07 5.76
C ASP A 345 1.16 25.03 5.15
N GLY A 346 0.65 24.05 4.41
CA GLY A 346 1.43 22.97 3.80
C GLY A 346 1.86 21.87 4.77
N LYS A 347 1.47 21.93 6.06
CA LYS A 347 1.78 20.86 7.01
C LYS A 347 0.85 19.68 6.82
N SER A 348 1.43 18.48 6.91
CA SER A 348 0.69 17.23 6.90
C SER A 348 0.25 16.89 8.32
N TYR A 349 -1.04 16.62 8.49
CA TYR A 349 -1.66 16.17 9.72
C TYR A 349 -2.02 14.68 9.62
N PRO A 350 -1.98 13.92 10.73
CA PRO A 350 -2.42 12.54 10.74
C PRO A 350 -3.85 12.40 10.20
N PRO A 351 -4.21 11.25 9.59
CA PRO A 351 -5.57 11.00 9.15
C PRO A 351 -6.58 11.15 10.31
N HIS A 352 -7.78 11.61 9.99
CA HIS A 352 -8.84 11.86 10.98
C HIS A 352 -9.22 10.57 11.71
N ALA A 353 -9.36 9.47 10.97
CA ALA A 353 -9.67 8.16 11.55
C ALA A 353 -8.56 7.66 12.50
N VAL A 354 -7.29 7.89 12.16
CA VAL A 354 -6.16 7.51 13.03
C VAL A 354 -6.19 8.28 14.35
N THR A 355 -6.44 9.59 14.29
CA THR A 355 -6.53 10.44 15.49
C THR A 355 -7.68 10.01 16.39
N PHE A 356 -8.84 9.73 15.81
CA PHE A 356 -10.01 9.24 16.55
C PHE A 356 -9.78 7.84 17.15
N ALA A 357 -9.19 6.91 16.40
CA ALA A 357 -8.86 5.56 16.85
C ALA A 357 -7.89 5.56 18.03
N LYS A 358 -6.86 6.42 18.00
CA LYS A 358 -5.92 6.61 19.11
C LYS A 358 -6.63 7.15 20.37
N ALA A 359 -7.50 8.14 20.22
CA ALA A 359 -8.27 8.67 21.34
C ALA A 359 -9.21 7.62 21.95
N CYS A 360 -9.88 6.82 21.12
CA CYS A 360 -10.73 5.71 21.58
C CYS A 360 -9.92 4.63 22.31
N TYR A 361 -8.72 4.31 21.83
CA TYR A 361 -7.82 3.39 22.52
C TYR A 361 -7.41 3.93 23.89
N GLU A 362 -6.98 5.18 23.99
CA GLU A 362 -6.61 5.78 25.29
C GLU A 362 -7.82 5.87 26.24
N ALA A 363 -9.03 6.13 25.72
CA ALA A 363 -10.26 6.05 26.51
C ALA A 363 -10.48 4.64 27.08
N LEU A 364 -10.40 3.60 26.25
CA LEU A 364 -10.56 2.23 26.68
C LEU A 364 -9.47 1.80 27.68
N LYS A 365 -8.23 2.22 27.44
CA LYS A 365 -7.08 1.96 28.31
C LYS A 365 -7.26 2.58 29.70
N SER A 366 -7.82 3.78 29.78
CA SER A 366 -8.05 4.50 31.04
C SER A 366 -9.10 3.84 31.94
N LEU A 367 -9.95 2.97 31.39
CA LEU A 367 -10.90 2.18 32.17
C LEU A 367 -10.21 1.03 32.91
N PRO A 368 -10.68 0.66 34.12
CA PRO A 368 -10.28 -0.57 34.79
C PRO A 368 -10.51 -1.79 33.87
N PRO A 369 -9.65 -2.84 33.92
CA PRO A 369 -9.79 -4.02 33.07
C PRO A 369 -11.19 -4.66 33.13
N SER A 370 -11.81 -4.69 34.32
CA SER A 370 -13.17 -5.23 34.52
C SER A 370 -14.29 -4.41 33.85
N GLN A 371 -14.00 -3.19 33.40
CA GLN A 371 -14.95 -2.28 32.73
C GLN A 371 -14.69 -2.16 31.22
N ARG A 372 -13.67 -2.85 30.69
CA ARG A 372 -13.40 -2.87 29.26
C ARG A 372 -14.38 -3.81 28.58
N ASP A 373 -15.33 -3.22 27.86
CA ASP A 373 -16.39 -3.94 27.18
C ASP A 373 -15.83 -4.73 25.97
N PRO A 374 -16.05 -6.05 25.88
CA PRO A 374 -15.61 -6.87 24.75
C PRO A 374 -16.10 -6.38 23.38
N ASP A 375 -17.32 -5.85 23.30
CA ASP A 375 -17.87 -5.36 22.03
C ASP A 375 -17.17 -4.08 21.57
N LEU A 376 -16.74 -3.22 22.51
CA LEU A 376 -15.93 -2.04 22.21
C LEU A 376 -14.52 -2.43 21.77
N ILE A 377 -13.92 -3.44 22.41
CA ILE A 377 -12.62 -3.98 21.98
C ILE A 377 -12.72 -4.51 20.55
N ALA A 378 -13.74 -5.30 20.24
CA ALA A 378 -13.96 -5.84 18.90
C ALA A 378 -14.20 -4.72 17.87
N THR A 379 -15.01 -3.72 18.23
CA THR A 379 -15.28 -2.55 17.38
C THR A 379 -14.01 -1.76 17.07
N LEU A 380 -13.22 -1.47 18.11
CA LEU A 380 -11.97 -0.75 17.93
C LEU A 380 -10.94 -1.59 17.17
N SER A 381 -10.91 -2.91 17.38
CA SER A 381 -10.02 -3.82 16.63
C SER A 381 -10.31 -3.77 15.13
N ARG A 382 -11.58 -3.80 14.70
CA ARG A 382 -11.96 -3.62 13.30
C ARG A 382 -11.45 -2.29 12.72
N LEU A 383 -11.51 -1.21 13.50
CA LEU A 383 -11.00 0.09 13.07
C LEU A 383 -9.48 0.09 12.87
N TYR A 384 -8.73 -0.63 13.72
CA TYR A 384 -7.29 -0.80 13.52
C TYR A 384 -6.97 -1.76 12.37
N ASP A 385 -7.78 -2.77 12.10
CA ASP A 385 -7.62 -3.64 10.94
C ASP A 385 -7.82 -2.84 9.63
N GLU A 386 -8.83 -1.96 9.57
CA GLU A 386 -8.99 -1.01 8.46
C GLU A 386 -7.74 -0.10 8.33
N MET A 387 -7.23 0.43 9.44
CA MET A 387 -6.02 1.27 9.46
C MET A 387 -4.78 0.55 8.89
N GLU A 388 -4.57 -0.72 9.26
CA GLU A 388 -3.47 -1.56 8.76
C GLU A 388 -3.64 -1.83 7.26
N SER A 389 -4.86 -2.15 6.80
CA SER A 389 -5.15 -2.41 5.38
C SER A 389 -4.83 -1.21 4.48
N HIS A 390 -5.04 0.01 5.00
CA HIS A 390 -4.73 1.26 4.31
C HIS A 390 -3.30 1.76 4.53
N ARG A 391 -2.47 1.04 5.31
CA ARG A 391 -1.10 1.45 5.70
C ARG A 391 -1.04 2.87 6.29
N ALA A 392 -2.07 3.22 7.07
CA ALA A 392 -2.22 4.56 7.65
C ALA A 392 -1.66 4.68 9.08
N GLY A 393 -1.27 3.56 9.68
CA GLY A 393 -0.75 3.49 11.04
C GLY A 393 0.74 3.85 11.18
N ASP A 394 1.15 4.03 12.43
CA ASP A 394 2.54 4.18 12.87
C ASP A 394 2.91 3.13 13.94
N GLU A 395 4.15 3.18 14.42
CA GLU A 395 4.67 2.31 15.48
C GLU A 395 3.81 2.31 16.76
N TRP A 396 3.15 3.43 17.08
CA TRP A 396 2.26 3.52 18.24
C TRP A 396 0.96 2.78 17.99
N THR A 397 0.38 2.92 16.80
CA THR A 397 -0.85 2.19 16.45
C THR A 397 -0.64 0.68 16.39
N ALA A 398 0.53 0.21 15.95
CA ALA A 398 0.88 -1.20 15.98
C ALA A 398 0.95 -1.75 17.42
N ARG A 399 1.50 -0.97 18.37
CA ARG A 399 1.46 -1.31 19.81
C ARG A 399 0.04 -1.35 20.36
N TYR A 400 -0.78 -0.36 20.03
CA TYR A 400 -2.18 -0.32 20.44
C TYR A 400 -2.95 -1.53 19.91
N ARG A 401 -2.70 -1.93 18.66
CA ARG A 401 -3.30 -3.13 18.09
C ARG A 401 -2.89 -4.42 18.81
N ALA A 402 -1.63 -4.55 19.23
CA ALA A 402 -1.17 -5.69 20.03
C ALA A 402 -1.90 -5.76 21.40
N PHE A 403 -2.10 -4.61 22.05
CA PHE A 403 -2.89 -4.54 23.28
C PHE A 403 -4.37 -4.86 23.07
N LEU A 404 -4.96 -4.44 21.95
CA LEU A 404 -6.34 -4.81 21.62
C LEU A 404 -6.49 -6.32 21.44
N SER A 405 -5.51 -6.99 20.81
CA SER A 405 -5.46 -8.46 20.76
C SER A 405 -5.44 -9.06 22.16
N LEU A 406 -4.59 -8.53 23.04
CA LEU A 406 -4.48 -9.00 24.42
C LEU A 406 -5.79 -8.83 25.20
N TRP A 407 -6.42 -7.66 25.10
CA TRP A 407 -7.69 -7.38 25.79
C TRP A 407 -8.87 -8.16 25.22
N SER A 408 -8.81 -8.56 23.94
CA SER A 408 -9.80 -9.45 23.32
C SER A 408 -9.66 -10.92 23.75
N GLY A 409 -8.59 -11.27 24.47
CA GLY A 409 -8.26 -12.65 24.84
C GLY A 409 -7.46 -13.42 23.77
N SER A 410 -7.12 -12.79 22.64
CA SER A 410 -6.29 -13.38 21.58
C SER A 410 -4.81 -13.26 21.93
N VAL A 411 -4.37 -14.03 22.93
CA VAL A 411 -3.03 -13.94 23.52
C VAL A 411 -1.93 -14.28 22.50
N GLU A 412 -2.15 -15.27 21.65
CA GLU A 412 -1.20 -15.70 20.63
C GLU A 412 -0.98 -14.61 19.56
N ASP A 413 -2.05 -13.96 19.12
CA ASP A 413 -1.98 -12.82 18.18
C ASP A 413 -1.27 -11.62 18.83
N ALA A 414 -1.56 -11.34 20.10
CA ALA A 414 -0.86 -10.29 20.85
C ALA A 414 0.64 -10.57 20.93
N ALA A 415 1.00 -11.81 21.29
CA ALA A 415 2.39 -12.25 21.38
C ALA A 415 3.13 -12.13 20.04
N GLU A 416 2.51 -12.57 18.94
CA GLU A 416 3.07 -12.44 17.59
C GLU A 416 3.34 -10.96 17.25
N ARG A 417 2.35 -10.10 17.45
CA ARG A 417 2.47 -8.66 17.18
C ARG A 417 3.56 -8.00 18.03
N PHE A 418 3.69 -8.37 19.30
CA PHE A 418 4.79 -7.88 20.15
C PHE A 418 6.15 -8.39 19.69
N ARG A 419 6.29 -9.64 19.27
CA ARG A 419 7.56 -10.15 18.72
C ARG A 419 7.96 -9.41 17.45
N GLN A 420 7.02 -9.11 16.56
CA GLN A 420 7.27 -8.28 15.38
C GLN A 420 7.69 -6.85 15.76
N LEU A 421 7.02 -6.24 16.74
CA LEU A 421 7.40 -4.92 17.26
C LEU A 421 8.81 -4.92 17.84
N LEU A 422 9.23 -5.99 18.53
CA LEU A 422 10.59 -6.11 19.08
C LEU A 422 11.67 -6.23 18.00
N LEU A 423 11.35 -6.64 16.77
CA LEU A 423 12.29 -6.60 15.66
C LEU A 423 12.62 -5.16 15.26
N VAL A 424 11.63 -4.28 15.27
CA VAL A 424 11.76 -2.87 14.82
C VAL A 424 12.19 -1.97 15.98
N LEU A 425 11.56 -2.13 17.14
CA LEU A 425 11.73 -1.30 18.34
C LEU A 425 12.51 -1.99 19.45
N GLY A 426 13.29 -3.02 19.15
CA GLY A 426 14.00 -3.83 20.15
C GLY A 426 14.98 -3.09 21.04
N THR A 427 15.38 -1.85 20.71
CA THR A 427 16.18 -1.00 21.60
C THR A 427 15.35 -0.22 22.62
N ASN A 428 14.02 -0.17 22.45
CA ASN A 428 13.12 0.57 23.31
C ASN A 428 12.63 -0.30 24.47
N TYR A 429 13.13 -0.02 25.67
CA TYR A 429 12.85 -0.81 26.88
C TYR A 429 11.35 -1.05 27.17
N TYR A 430 10.49 -0.08 26.84
CA TYR A 430 9.07 -0.18 27.17
C TYR A 430 8.38 -1.28 26.35
N VAL A 431 8.79 -1.55 25.11
CA VAL A 431 8.16 -2.59 24.27
C VAL A 431 8.39 -3.98 24.87
N TRP A 432 9.56 -4.21 25.47
CA TRP A 432 9.88 -5.46 26.18
C TRP A 432 9.00 -5.68 27.40
N ARG A 433 8.72 -4.60 28.16
CA ARG A 433 7.79 -4.64 29.27
C ARG A 433 6.36 -4.96 28.79
N GLU A 434 5.91 -4.32 27.71
CA GLU A 434 4.59 -4.55 27.13
C GLU A 434 4.46 -5.97 26.58
N ALA A 435 5.49 -6.49 25.91
CA ALA A 435 5.55 -7.87 25.43
C ALA A 435 5.40 -8.89 26.55
N ALA A 436 5.92 -8.61 27.76
CA ALA A 436 5.77 -9.49 28.91
C ALA A 436 4.30 -9.71 29.33
N GLU A 437 3.40 -8.78 29.01
CA GLU A 437 1.97 -8.94 29.29
C GLU A 437 1.31 -9.99 28.38
N SER A 438 1.88 -10.26 27.21
CA SER A 438 1.35 -11.24 26.23
C SER A 438 1.84 -12.67 26.41
N VAL A 439 2.73 -12.90 27.38
CA VAL A 439 3.29 -14.23 27.66
C VAL A 439 2.56 -14.87 28.83
N SER A 440 2.50 -16.19 28.91
CA SER A 440 1.99 -16.92 30.09
C SER A 440 3.11 -17.40 31.01
N ASP A 441 4.19 -17.95 30.44
CA ASP A 441 5.36 -18.48 31.15
C ASP A 441 6.08 -17.42 32.01
N THR A 442 6.16 -17.68 33.32
CA THR A 442 6.75 -16.74 34.29
C THR A 442 8.23 -16.48 34.06
N THR A 443 9.00 -17.49 33.63
CA THR A 443 10.45 -17.33 33.40
C THR A 443 10.71 -16.43 32.20
N ILE A 444 9.95 -16.60 31.12
CA ILE A 444 10.01 -15.73 29.94
C ILE A 444 9.59 -14.30 30.31
N LYS A 445 8.51 -14.12 31.08
CA LYS A 445 8.10 -12.78 31.57
C LYS A 445 9.22 -12.07 32.34
N ILE A 446 9.79 -12.77 33.32
CA ILE A 446 10.89 -12.23 34.11
C ILE A 446 12.07 -11.89 33.19
N GLY A 447 12.39 -12.75 32.21
CA GLY A 447 13.44 -12.49 31.23
C GLY A 447 13.21 -11.25 30.37
N LEU A 448 12.00 -11.04 29.87
CA LEU A 448 11.62 -9.85 29.10
C LEU A 448 11.77 -8.56 29.92
N LEU A 449 11.30 -8.58 31.17
CA LEU A 449 11.41 -7.44 32.09
C LEU A 449 12.87 -7.17 32.51
N LEU A 450 13.66 -8.21 32.73
CA LEU A 450 15.10 -8.07 33.00
C LEU A 450 15.83 -7.46 31.81
N HIS A 451 15.52 -7.90 30.58
CA HIS A 451 16.12 -7.32 29.38
C HIS A 451 15.70 -5.85 29.19
N ALA A 452 14.45 -5.49 29.54
CA ALA A 452 14.03 -4.09 29.57
C ALA A 452 14.90 -3.23 30.52
N LEU A 453 15.27 -3.76 31.70
CA LEU A 453 16.20 -3.09 32.63
C LEU A 453 17.64 -3.00 32.10
N GLU A 454 18.07 -3.91 31.22
CA GLU A 454 19.40 -3.82 30.60
C GLU A 454 19.48 -2.66 29.59
N LEU A 455 18.36 -2.39 28.89
CA LEU A 455 18.22 -1.34 27.89
C LEU A 455 18.07 0.07 28.49
N GLN A 456 17.44 0.18 29.66
CA GLN A 456 17.23 1.46 30.35
C GLN A 456 17.70 1.39 31.80
N ARG A 457 18.64 2.27 32.17
CA ARG A 457 19.24 2.31 33.52
C ARG A 457 18.77 3.47 34.38
N ASP A 458 18.09 4.45 33.80
CA ASP A 458 17.56 5.59 34.55
C ASP A 458 16.31 5.18 35.35
N ASP A 459 16.41 5.26 36.68
CA ASP A 459 15.38 4.91 37.64
C ASP A 459 14.06 5.67 37.44
N LYS A 460 14.09 6.85 36.80
CA LYS A 460 12.91 7.61 36.42
C LYS A 460 11.93 6.83 35.55
N PHE A 461 12.44 5.91 34.73
CA PHE A 461 11.65 5.19 33.73
C PHE A 461 11.39 3.73 34.09
N VAL A 462 12.26 3.11 34.90
CA VAL A 462 12.19 1.66 35.17
C VAL A 462 11.42 1.27 36.43
N GLY A 463 10.94 2.25 37.20
CA GLY A 463 10.19 1.99 38.44
C GLY A 463 9.05 0.96 38.28
N PRO A 464 8.16 1.10 37.27
CA PRO A 464 7.10 0.12 37.03
C PRO A 464 7.63 -1.30 36.73
N ILE A 465 8.73 -1.42 35.97
CA ILE A 465 9.36 -2.72 35.64
C ILE A 465 9.88 -3.40 36.90
N LYS A 466 10.47 -2.62 37.82
CA LYS A 466 10.94 -3.15 39.12
C LYS A 466 9.80 -3.69 39.97
N LEU A 467 8.62 -3.05 39.95
CA LEU A 467 7.44 -3.56 40.65
C LEU A 467 6.90 -4.84 40.01
N ASP A 468 6.78 -4.87 38.68
CA ASP A 468 6.33 -6.06 37.94
C ASP A 468 7.28 -7.25 38.19
N LEU A 469 8.59 -7.02 38.19
CA LEU A 469 9.60 -8.03 38.55
C LEU A 469 9.48 -8.50 39.99
N ALA A 470 9.34 -7.57 40.94
CA ALA A 470 9.23 -7.93 42.35
C ALA A 470 8.00 -8.80 42.61
N GLU A 471 6.86 -8.49 41.98
CA GLU A 471 5.64 -9.29 42.08
C GLU A 471 5.84 -10.73 41.55
N LEU A 472 6.40 -10.88 40.35
CA LEU A 472 6.67 -12.20 39.78
C LEU A 472 7.68 -13.00 40.63
N LEU A 473 8.75 -12.37 41.10
CA LEU A 473 9.78 -13.01 41.93
C LEU A 473 9.22 -13.45 43.29
N VAL A 474 8.35 -12.65 43.92
CA VAL A 474 7.65 -13.07 45.14
C VAL A 474 6.77 -14.27 44.87
N GLY A 475 6.03 -14.27 43.74
CA GLY A 475 5.20 -15.38 43.30
C GLY A 475 5.97 -16.70 43.15
N GLU A 476 7.17 -16.64 42.57
CA GLU A 476 8.08 -17.77 42.35
C GLU A 476 8.92 -18.19 43.58
N GLY A 477 8.72 -17.53 44.73
CA GLY A 477 9.42 -17.85 45.99
C GLY A 477 10.81 -17.21 46.17
N TYR A 478 11.20 -16.27 45.29
CA TYR A 478 12.48 -15.53 45.35
C TYR A 478 12.31 -14.18 46.05
N ALA A 479 11.84 -14.22 47.30
CA ALA A 479 11.50 -13.02 48.07
C ALA A 479 12.73 -12.11 48.31
N ALA A 480 13.94 -12.67 48.46
CA ALA A 480 15.15 -11.86 48.62
C ALA A 480 15.49 -11.01 47.39
N ASP A 481 15.40 -11.56 46.19
CA ASP A 481 15.62 -10.81 44.94
C ASP A 481 14.53 -9.75 44.75
N ALA A 482 13.27 -10.06 45.05
CA ALA A 482 12.19 -9.07 45.01
C ALA A 482 12.43 -7.88 45.95
N ARG A 483 12.84 -8.14 47.21
CA ARG A 483 13.17 -7.09 48.20
C ARG A 483 14.28 -6.15 47.71
N LYS A 484 15.20 -6.62 46.85
CA LYS A 484 16.21 -5.75 46.23
C LYS A 484 15.55 -4.71 45.33
N TYR A 485 14.73 -5.14 44.37
CA TYR A 485 14.05 -4.24 43.43
C TYR A 485 13.11 -3.26 44.14
N LEU A 486 12.37 -3.72 45.15
CA LEU A 486 11.49 -2.86 45.96
C LEU A 486 12.27 -1.78 46.73
N ARG A 487 13.43 -2.12 47.31
CA ARG A 487 14.29 -1.14 48.00
C ARG A 487 14.83 -0.08 47.05
N GLU A 488 15.28 -0.48 45.87
CA GLU A 488 15.76 0.48 44.85
C GLU A 488 14.64 1.43 44.40
N TYR A 489 13.42 0.90 44.19
CA TYR A 489 12.24 1.69 43.86
C TYR A 489 11.92 2.74 44.94
N VAL A 490 11.90 2.32 46.21
CA VAL A 490 11.61 3.21 47.35
C VAL A 490 12.70 4.27 47.52
N ALA A 491 13.97 3.88 47.42
CA ALA A 491 15.10 4.81 47.54
C ALA A 491 15.03 5.92 46.49
N PHE A 492 14.69 5.57 45.25
CA PHE A 492 14.49 6.54 44.18
C PHE A 492 13.31 7.50 44.47
N ARG A 493 12.13 6.96 44.81
CA ARG A 493 10.94 7.78 45.14
C ARG A 493 11.23 8.77 46.27
N GLN A 494 11.87 8.32 47.35
CA GLN A 494 12.24 9.15 48.49
C GLN A 494 13.23 10.26 48.11
N LYS A 495 14.25 9.92 47.31
CA LYS A 495 15.23 10.89 46.80
C LYS A 495 14.56 12.01 45.99
N GLU A 496 13.55 11.68 45.19
CA GLU A 496 12.79 12.64 44.38
C GLU A 496 11.63 13.30 45.14
N GLY A 497 11.48 13.06 46.44
CA GLY A 497 10.39 13.63 47.25
C GLY A 497 8.99 13.11 46.87
N MET A 498 8.92 11.97 46.19
CA MET A 498 7.66 11.35 45.74
C MET A 498 7.11 10.38 46.78
N GLN A 499 5.78 10.30 46.88
CA GLN A 499 5.12 9.27 47.69
C GLN A 499 5.36 7.87 47.13
N VAL A 500 5.52 6.90 48.03
CA VAL A 500 5.67 5.48 47.68
C VAL A 500 4.30 4.92 47.28
N ASP A 501 4.27 4.15 46.20
CA ASP A 501 3.05 3.56 45.65
C ASP A 501 2.45 2.51 46.61
N ALA A 502 1.12 2.48 46.74
CA ALA A 502 0.41 1.50 47.57
C ALA A 502 0.71 0.05 47.13
N ARG A 503 0.87 -0.18 45.82
CA ARG A 503 1.30 -1.49 45.27
C ARG A 503 2.67 -1.90 45.82
N CYS A 504 3.61 -0.96 45.92
CA CYS A 504 4.93 -1.24 46.47
C CYS A 504 4.85 -1.61 47.96
N LEU A 505 4.04 -0.90 48.75
CA LEU A 505 3.86 -1.19 50.17
C LEU A 505 3.27 -2.60 50.40
N HIS A 506 2.25 -2.96 49.59
CA HIS A 506 1.67 -4.30 49.63
C HIS A 506 2.71 -5.38 49.28
N LEU A 507 3.48 -5.19 48.20
CA LEU A 507 4.54 -6.11 47.81
C LEU A 507 5.65 -6.23 48.88
N GLN A 508 5.99 -5.14 49.58
CA GLN A 508 6.94 -5.17 50.68
C GLN A 508 6.44 -6.03 51.85
N GLN A 509 5.17 -5.90 52.23
CA GLN A 509 4.56 -6.73 53.27
C GLN A 509 4.57 -8.21 52.86
N LEU A 510 4.13 -8.50 51.63
CA LEU A 510 4.10 -9.87 51.10
C LEU A 510 5.50 -10.49 51.09
N ALA A 511 6.51 -9.75 50.60
CA ALA A 511 7.90 -10.20 50.56
C ALA A 511 8.56 -10.30 51.94
N GLN A 512 8.05 -9.62 52.97
CA GLN A 512 8.53 -9.77 54.36
C GLN A 512 7.90 -10.98 55.05
N SER A 513 6.64 -11.29 54.73
CA SER A 513 5.91 -12.41 55.33
C SER A 513 6.31 -13.79 54.80
N ARG A 514 7.01 -13.84 53.67
CA ARG A 514 7.50 -15.09 53.06
C ARG A 514 8.95 -15.35 53.47
N GLU A 515 9.20 -16.54 54.01
CA GLU A 515 10.57 -17.06 54.14
C GLU A 515 11.17 -17.26 52.75
N ASP A 516 12.50 -17.24 52.66
CA ASP A 516 13.19 -17.45 51.40
C ASP A 516 13.17 -18.96 51.09
N ASP A 517 12.17 -19.39 50.32
CA ASP A 517 11.96 -20.81 49.99
C ASP A 517 13.09 -21.38 49.11
N ARG A 518 13.92 -20.49 48.53
CA ARG A 518 15.05 -20.81 47.66
C ARG A 518 16.34 -20.22 48.25
N PRO A 519 17.37 -21.04 48.57
CA PRO A 519 18.64 -20.54 49.08
C PRO A 519 19.47 -19.80 48.01
N ASP A 520 19.20 -20.05 46.74
CA ASP A 520 19.91 -19.49 45.60
C ASP A 520 19.19 -18.28 45.00
N ARG A 521 19.97 -17.32 44.47
CA ARG A 521 19.42 -16.18 43.72
C ARG A 521 18.76 -16.64 42.43
N TYR A 522 17.74 -15.90 41.99
CA TYR A 522 17.10 -16.14 40.71
C TYR A 522 18.11 -16.05 39.55
N ASP A 523 18.13 -17.04 38.65
CA ASP A 523 19.02 -17.05 37.49
C ASP A 523 18.52 -16.07 36.42
N LYS A 524 18.93 -14.81 36.58
CA LYS A 524 18.59 -13.71 35.66
C LYS A 524 19.12 -13.96 34.26
N LYS A 525 20.29 -14.61 34.12
CA LYS A 525 20.92 -14.85 32.82
C LYS A 525 20.15 -15.92 32.05
N GLN A 526 19.74 -16.99 32.73
CA GLN A 526 18.89 -18.02 32.14
C GLN A 526 17.55 -17.44 31.70
N ALA A 527 16.90 -16.63 32.54
CA ALA A 527 15.61 -16.03 32.19
C ALA A 527 15.70 -15.08 30.97
N VAL A 528 16.71 -14.19 30.93
CA VAL A 528 16.94 -13.33 29.74
C VAL A 528 17.21 -14.19 28.49
N THR A 529 17.99 -15.27 28.62
CA THR A 529 18.25 -16.18 27.50
C THR A 529 16.96 -16.83 27.00
N ALA A 530 16.12 -17.37 27.90
CA ALA A 530 14.83 -17.97 27.56
C ALA A 530 13.90 -16.95 26.88
N ALA A 531 13.87 -15.70 27.36
CA ALA A 531 13.08 -14.65 26.73
C ALA A 531 13.57 -14.30 25.32
N MET A 532 14.88 -14.17 25.11
CA MET A 532 15.43 -13.94 23.77
C MET A 532 15.13 -15.12 22.84
N GLU A 533 15.26 -16.36 23.33
CA GLU A 533 14.95 -17.56 22.55
C GLU A 533 13.51 -17.62 22.10
N TYR A 534 12.58 -17.21 22.98
CA TYR A 534 11.16 -17.07 22.70
C TYR A 534 10.89 -16.00 21.64
N VAL A 535 11.40 -14.78 21.85
CA VAL A 535 11.16 -13.63 20.94
C VAL A 535 11.63 -13.95 19.53
N TYR A 536 12.83 -14.51 19.39
CA TYR A 536 13.45 -14.77 18.10
C TYR A 536 13.33 -16.23 17.63
N SER A 537 12.34 -16.97 18.15
CA SER A 537 12.17 -18.39 17.89
C SER A 537 11.99 -18.75 16.41
N ASP A 538 11.38 -17.87 15.61
CA ASP A 538 11.15 -18.06 14.18
C ASP A 538 12.43 -17.96 13.32
N TYR A 539 13.51 -17.43 13.89
CA TYR A 539 14.77 -17.27 13.18
C TYR A 539 15.67 -18.48 13.37
N GLN A 540 16.14 -19.05 12.26
CA GLN A 540 17.04 -20.19 12.30
C GLN A 540 18.41 -19.81 12.83
N TRP A 541 19.02 -20.75 13.54
CA TRP A 541 20.40 -20.63 13.96
C TRP A 541 21.34 -20.90 12.79
N GLU A 542 22.38 -20.08 12.69
CA GLU A 542 23.44 -20.23 11.70
C GLU A 542 24.80 -19.98 12.34
N ASP A 543 25.82 -20.76 11.95
CA ASP A 543 27.17 -20.62 12.47
C ASP A 543 27.97 -19.60 11.66
N PHE A 544 28.51 -18.59 12.34
CA PHE A 544 29.42 -17.60 11.78
C PHE A 544 30.81 -17.73 12.41
N VAL A 545 31.85 -17.34 11.67
CA VAL A 545 33.24 -17.40 12.14
C VAL A 545 33.82 -16.00 12.26
N VAL A 546 34.47 -15.71 13.39
CA VAL A 546 35.22 -14.46 13.60
C VAL A 546 36.49 -14.46 12.74
N VAL A 547 36.53 -13.67 11.66
CA VAL A 547 37.64 -13.69 10.69
C VAL A 547 38.64 -12.55 10.86
N SER A 548 38.21 -11.42 11.41
CA SER A 548 39.08 -10.26 11.65
C SER A 548 38.62 -9.44 12.84
N GLN A 549 39.57 -8.76 13.48
CA GLN A 549 39.35 -7.75 14.52
C GLN A 549 40.05 -6.47 14.08
N TYR A 550 39.33 -5.34 14.10
CA TYR A 550 39.80 -4.05 13.58
C TYR A 550 39.14 -2.89 14.33
N GLU A 551 39.68 -1.68 14.18
CA GLU A 551 39.16 -0.49 14.83
C GLU A 551 38.50 0.45 13.81
N VAL A 552 37.33 0.97 14.16
CA VAL A 552 36.63 2.01 13.38
C VAL A 552 36.26 3.16 14.31
N LYS A 553 36.82 4.35 14.08
CA LYS A 553 36.54 5.57 14.85
C LYS A 553 36.70 5.36 16.37
N GLY A 554 37.80 4.75 16.82
CA GLY A 554 38.05 4.51 18.26
C GLY A 554 37.29 3.32 18.85
N LYS A 555 36.53 2.57 18.04
CA LYS A 555 35.70 1.45 18.51
C LYS A 555 36.15 0.15 17.85
N GLU A 556 36.57 -0.80 18.69
CA GLU A 556 36.88 -2.15 18.22
C GLU A 556 35.64 -2.85 17.65
N ARG A 557 35.90 -3.62 16.59
CA ARG A 557 34.94 -4.37 15.80
C ARG A 557 35.53 -5.75 15.49
N VAL A 558 34.68 -6.76 15.49
CA VAL A 558 34.99 -8.08 14.94
C VAL A 558 34.08 -8.34 13.76
N LYS A 559 34.65 -8.85 12.65
CA LYS A 559 33.90 -9.29 11.48
C LYS A 559 33.58 -10.77 11.60
N LEU A 560 32.32 -11.11 11.38
CA LEU A 560 31.80 -12.46 11.35
C LEU A 560 31.37 -12.80 9.92
N VAL A 561 31.67 -14.02 9.46
CA VAL A 561 31.29 -14.50 8.12
C VAL A 561 30.66 -15.88 8.17
N SER A 562 29.76 -16.13 7.21
CA SER A 562 29.21 -17.45 6.89
C SER A 562 28.93 -17.48 5.39
N GLY A 563 29.71 -18.24 4.63
CA GLY A 563 29.67 -18.19 3.17
C GLY A 563 30.03 -16.80 2.62
N ASP A 564 29.14 -16.23 1.83
CA ASP A 564 29.21 -14.85 1.29
C ASP A 564 28.73 -13.78 2.29
N ARG A 565 27.89 -14.17 3.24
CA ARG A 565 27.28 -13.28 4.22
C ARG A 565 28.26 -12.85 5.30
N SER A 566 28.20 -11.57 5.68
CA SER A 566 29.00 -11.05 6.78
C SER A 566 28.36 -9.87 7.52
N PHE A 567 28.76 -9.68 8.76
CA PHE A 567 28.42 -8.50 9.56
C PHE A 567 29.52 -8.21 10.60
N SER A 568 29.47 -7.02 11.20
CA SER A 568 30.45 -6.62 12.22
C SER A 568 29.79 -6.14 13.50
N ILE A 569 30.29 -6.61 14.65
CA ILE A 569 29.80 -6.28 15.99
C ILE A 569 30.93 -5.77 16.88
N ARG A 570 30.59 -5.24 18.06
CA ARG A 570 31.60 -4.97 19.10
C ARG A 570 31.94 -6.29 19.82
N PRO A 571 33.23 -6.54 20.15
CA PRO A 571 33.65 -7.75 20.87
C PRO A 571 32.83 -8.05 22.15
N VAL A 572 32.48 -7.01 22.91
CA VAL A 572 31.71 -7.12 24.16
C VAL A 572 30.34 -7.79 23.99
N GLN A 573 29.77 -7.76 22.79
CA GLN A 573 28.46 -8.36 22.50
C GLN A 573 28.51 -9.89 22.45
N LEU A 574 29.70 -10.50 22.36
CA LEU A 574 29.87 -11.96 22.43
C LEU A 574 29.93 -12.48 23.87
N SER A 575 29.87 -11.59 24.87
CA SER A 575 29.97 -11.93 26.30
C SER A 575 31.22 -12.74 26.68
N ILE A 576 32.23 -12.76 25.80
CA ILE A 576 33.56 -13.25 26.10
C ILE A 576 34.23 -12.13 26.89
N GLY A 577 34.46 -12.30 28.19
CA GLY A 577 35.02 -11.27 29.09
C GLY A 577 36.45 -10.77 28.76
N LYS A 578 36.92 -10.96 27.52
CA LYS A 578 38.24 -10.59 27.00
C LYS A 578 38.11 -9.43 26.01
N LYS A 579 39.08 -8.50 26.00
CA LYS A 579 39.18 -7.45 24.97
C LYS A 579 39.46 -8.03 23.57
N SER A 580 40.14 -9.17 23.49
CA SER A 580 40.43 -9.85 22.22
C SER A 580 39.65 -11.16 22.14
N VAL A 581 38.93 -11.32 21.03
CA VAL A 581 38.21 -12.55 20.67
C VAL A 581 39.11 -13.33 19.72
N PRO A 582 39.46 -14.60 20.02
CA PRO A 582 40.30 -15.40 19.14
C PRO A 582 39.73 -15.48 17.71
N LEU A 583 40.56 -15.23 16.71
CA LEU A 583 40.15 -15.44 15.32
C LEU A 583 39.86 -16.93 15.08
N GLY A 584 38.84 -17.22 14.30
CA GLY A 584 38.32 -18.56 14.08
C GLY A 584 37.23 -18.97 15.05
N THR A 585 36.92 -18.17 16.08
CA THR A 585 35.84 -18.48 17.02
C THR A 585 34.52 -18.66 16.26
N VAL A 586 33.85 -19.79 16.50
CA VAL A 586 32.55 -20.10 15.91
C VAL A 586 31.45 -19.56 16.84
N VAL A 587 30.60 -18.71 16.28
CA VAL A 587 29.50 -18.04 16.95
C VAL A 587 28.21 -18.41 16.22
N ARG A 588 27.32 -19.11 16.93
CA ARG A 588 25.99 -19.43 16.46
C ARG A 588 25.10 -18.20 16.61
N CYS A 589 24.49 -17.75 15.53
CA CYS A 589 23.74 -16.50 15.44
C CYS A 589 22.32 -16.74 14.89
N ARG A 590 21.33 -16.03 15.44
CA ARG A 590 20.06 -15.77 14.76
C ARG A 590 20.14 -14.38 14.16
N CYS A 591 19.85 -14.25 12.88
CA CYS A 591 20.01 -12.99 12.15
C CYS A 591 18.74 -12.64 11.38
N ILE A 592 18.51 -11.35 11.19
CA ILE A 592 17.54 -10.82 10.25
C ILE A 592 18.27 -10.13 9.09
N ALA A 593 17.79 -10.36 7.88
CA ALA A 593 18.23 -9.68 6.67
C ALA A 593 17.38 -8.42 6.48
N GLU A 594 18.05 -7.27 6.32
CA GLU A 594 17.42 -5.98 6.09
C GLU A 594 17.93 -5.40 4.76
N GLU A 595 17.10 -4.66 4.04
CA GLU A 595 17.57 -3.91 2.87
C GLU A 595 18.61 -2.88 3.30
N ALA A 596 19.76 -2.89 2.63
CA ALA A 596 20.81 -1.95 2.94
C ALA A 596 20.46 -0.56 2.39
N THR A 597 20.26 0.41 3.29
CA THR A 597 20.02 1.81 2.93
C THR A 597 21.28 2.56 2.49
N ASP A 598 22.45 1.90 2.51
CA ASP A 598 23.75 2.51 2.21
C ASP A 598 24.28 1.95 0.88
N PRO A 599 24.57 2.81 -0.13
CA PRO A 599 25.15 2.37 -1.40
C PRO A 599 26.53 1.72 -1.28
N ALA A 600 27.17 1.74 -0.10
CA ALA A 600 28.47 1.12 0.16
C ALA A 600 28.43 -0.38 0.50
N SER A 601 27.25 -1.02 0.65
CA SER A 601 27.19 -2.47 0.86
C SER A 601 27.15 -3.20 -0.50
N ASP A 602 28.22 -3.94 -0.81
CA ASP A 602 28.38 -4.70 -2.06
C ASP A 602 27.28 -5.74 -2.34
N GLU A 603 26.35 -6.02 -1.41
CA GLU A 603 25.36 -7.11 -1.51
C GLU A 603 23.90 -6.70 -1.31
N GLY A 604 23.57 -5.41 -1.20
CA GLY A 604 22.18 -4.92 -1.09
C GLY A 604 21.40 -5.34 0.17
N VAL A 605 21.93 -6.29 0.95
CA VAL A 605 21.34 -6.84 2.17
C VAL A 605 22.31 -6.69 3.33
N ARG A 606 21.84 -6.09 4.43
CA ARG A 606 22.56 -5.97 5.69
C ARG A 606 22.02 -7.00 6.68
N LEU A 607 22.91 -7.80 7.26
CA LEU A 607 22.53 -8.69 8.36
C LEU A 607 22.63 -7.99 9.70
N ARG A 608 21.57 -8.11 10.50
CA ARG A 608 21.55 -7.70 11.90
C ARG A 608 21.42 -8.93 12.80
N PRO A 609 22.41 -9.19 13.68
CA PRO A 609 22.31 -10.29 14.63
C PRO A 609 21.27 -9.96 15.71
N LEU A 610 20.35 -10.89 15.95
CA LEU A 610 19.29 -10.85 16.98
C LEU A 610 19.74 -11.58 18.25
N MET A 611 20.36 -12.76 18.08
CA MET A 611 20.95 -13.55 19.16
C MET A 611 22.30 -14.10 18.75
N MET A 612 23.20 -14.26 19.72
CA MET A 612 24.54 -14.81 19.50
C MET A 612 24.91 -15.73 20.66
N LYS A 613 25.50 -16.88 20.35
CA LYS A 613 26.07 -17.82 21.30
C LYS A 613 27.44 -18.26 20.80
N VAL A 614 28.46 -17.99 21.60
CA VAL A 614 29.80 -18.53 21.35
C VAL A 614 29.75 -20.04 21.58
N THR A 615 30.31 -20.80 20.66
CA THR A 615 30.29 -22.27 20.72
C THR A 615 31.67 -22.81 21.12
N ASP A 616 31.69 -24.04 21.61
CA ASP A 616 32.94 -24.77 21.90
C ASP A 616 33.50 -25.50 20.67
N GLN A 617 32.99 -25.21 19.47
CA GLN A 617 33.48 -25.81 18.23
C GLN A 617 34.93 -25.39 17.97
N PRO A 618 35.75 -26.25 17.32
CA PRO A 618 37.12 -25.90 16.97
C PRO A 618 37.19 -24.63 16.11
N LEU A 619 38.28 -23.87 16.25
CA LEU A 619 38.48 -22.65 15.47
C LEU A 619 38.41 -22.94 13.97
N TRP A 620 37.68 -22.10 13.22
CA TRP A 620 37.51 -22.17 11.76
C TRP A 620 36.70 -23.37 11.25
N SER A 621 36.15 -24.22 12.12
CA SER A 621 35.54 -25.51 11.76
C SER A 621 34.31 -25.44 10.87
N THR A 622 33.56 -24.34 10.88
CA THR A 622 32.34 -24.16 10.08
C THR A 622 32.60 -23.45 8.74
N LEU A 623 33.83 -22.98 8.49
CA LEU A 623 34.20 -22.53 7.15
C LEU A 623 34.29 -23.72 6.19
N PRO A 624 34.02 -23.54 4.88
CA PRO A 624 34.27 -24.57 3.87
C PRO A 624 35.70 -25.11 3.94
N GLU A 625 35.84 -26.43 3.83
CA GLU A 625 37.13 -27.12 3.69
C GLU A 625 37.45 -27.31 2.22
N GLU A 626 38.72 -27.16 1.87
CA GLU A 626 39.22 -27.39 0.52
C GLU A 626 40.61 -28.02 0.58
N VAL A 627 40.99 -28.67 -0.51
CA VAL A 627 42.35 -29.18 -0.73
C VAL A 627 43.06 -28.38 -1.80
N GLY A 628 44.39 -28.36 -1.77
CA GLY A 628 45.11 -27.73 -2.85
C GLY A 628 46.59 -28.02 -2.88
N TYR A 629 47.15 -27.72 -4.05
CA TYR A 629 48.55 -27.94 -4.40
C TYR A 629 49.29 -26.61 -4.45
N ILE A 630 50.41 -26.50 -3.71
CA ILE A 630 51.26 -25.32 -3.77
C ILE A 630 52.07 -25.37 -5.07
N TYR A 631 51.76 -24.49 -6.01
CA TYR A 631 52.52 -24.36 -7.26
C TYR A 631 53.54 -23.22 -7.21
N ARG A 632 53.44 -22.32 -6.22
CA ARG A 632 54.39 -21.22 -6.04
C ARG A 632 54.46 -20.78 -4.58
N PHE A 633 55.68 -20.56 -4.09
CA PHE A 633 55.93 -19.92 -2.80
C PHE A 633 56.88 -18.73 -2.96
N ASN A 634 56.47 -17.56 -2.45
CA ASN A 634 57.33 -16.39 -2.35
C ASN A 634 57.88 -16.28 -0.92
N LYS A 635 59.17 -16.59 -0.75
CA LYS A 635 59.84 -16.59 0.55
C LYS A 635 59.87 -15.23 1.22
N GLU A 636 60.21 -14.17 0.47
CA GLU A 636 60.31 -12.80 1.00
C GLU A 636 58.97 -12.28 1.53
N LYS A 637 57.88 -12.54 0.78
CA LYS A 637 56.53 -12.07 1.13
C LYS A 637 55.77 -13.04 2.03
N ARG A 638 56.29 -14.25 2.26
CA ARG A 638 55.60 -15.36 2.94
C ARG A 638 54.21 -15.63 2.36
N ILE A 639 54.12 -15.70 1.03
CA ILE A 639 52.87 -15.94 0.30
C ILE A 639 52.98 -17.26 -0.47
N ALA A 640 52.01 -18.16 -0.29
CA ALA A 640 51.84 -19.36 -1.12
C ALA A 640 50.66 -19.18 -2.07
N SER A 641 50.85 -19.58 -3.32
CA SER A 641 49.77 -19.72 -4.31
C SER A 641 49.41 -21.20 -4.44
N ILE A 642 48.12 -21.47 -4.33
CA ILE A 642 47.56 -22.81 -4.16
C ILE A 642 46.52 -23.02 -5.25
N ALA A 643 46.62 -24.12 -5.99
CA ALA A 643 45.62 -24.54 -6.97
C ALA A 643 44.71 -25.60 -6.33
N SER A 644 43.39 -25.45 -6.44
CA SER A 644 42.46 -26.55 -6.11
C SER A 644 42.25 -27.49 -7.30
N PRO A 645 41.77 -28.73 -7.07
CA PRO A 645 41.37 -29.64 -8.14
C PRO A 645 40.32 -29.06 -9.10
N ASP A 646 39.42 -28.21 -8.58
CA ASP A 646 38.34 -27.57 -9.34
C ASP A 646 38.80 -26.34 -10.14
N GLY A 647 40.09 -25.97 -10.05
CA GLY A 647 40.68 -24.88 -10.83
C GLY A 647 40.64 -23.50 -10.17
N ASP A 648 40.30 -23.42 -8.88
CA ASP A 648 40.33 -22.16 -8.12
C ASP A 648 41.75 -21.78 -7.70
N ASP A 649 42.07 -20.47 -7.75
CA ASP A 649 43.34 -19.90 -7.27
C ASP A 649 43.18 -19.39 -5.83
N PHE A 650 43.81 -20.08 -4.89
CA PHE A 650 43.85 -19.67 -3.49
C PHE A 650 45.20 -19.04 -3.16
N VAL A 651 45.17 -18.03 -2.29
CA VAL A 651 46.39 -17.36 -1.82
C VAL A 651 46.45 -17.42 -0.30
N LEU A 652 47.47 -18.10 0.22
CA LEU A 652 47.82 -18.09 1.63
C LEU A 652 48.77 -16.93 1.91
N PHE A 653 48.27 -15.91 2.59
CA PHE A 653 49.06 -14.79 3.09
C PHE A 653 49.62 -15.11 4.48
N ASN A 654 50.81 -14.57 4.78
CA ASN A 654 51.48 -14.74 6.07
C ASN A 654 51.64 -16.21 6.46
N ALA A 655 52.11 -17.03 5.51
CA ALA A 655 52.38 -18.45 5.73
C ALA A 655 53.17 -18.66 7.03
N ASP A 656 52.72 -19.59 7.88
CA ASP A 656 53.29 -19.91 9.19
C ASP A 656 54.67 -20.56 9.08
N ARG A 657 54.90 -21.28 7.99
CA ARG A 657 56.13 -21.97 7.64
C ARG A 657 56.56 -21.68 6.21
N GLU A 658 57.75 -22.14 5.86
CA GLU A 658 58.22 -22.18 4.49
C GLU A 658 57.66 -23.43 3.80
N TYR A 659 56.84 -23.22 2.77
CA TYR A 659 56.27 -24.28 1.96
C TYR A 659 57.10 -24.50 0.69
N LYS A 660 57.06 -25.72 0.14
CA LYS A 660 57.70 -26.09 -1.12
C LYS A 660 56.67 -26.22 -2.24
N PRO A 661 56.99 -25.80 -3.47
CA PRO A 661 56.23 -26.24 -4.63
C PRO A 661 56.15 -27.77 -4.65
N GLY A 662 54.94 -28.34 -4.78
CA GLY A 662 54.69 -29.76 -4.61
C GLY A 662 53.88 -30.11 -3.35
N ASP A 663 53.95 -29.28 -2.31
CA ASP A 663 53.23 -29.53 -1.05
C ASP A 663 51.71 -29.52 -1.29
N CYS A 664 51.03 -30.56 -0.79
CA CYS A 664 49.57 -30.65 -0.80
C CYS A 664 49.01 -30.28 0.57
N LEU A 665 47.97 -29.47 0.59
CA LEU A 665 47.35 -28.93 1.79
C LEU A 665 45.87 -29.29 1.87
N THR A 666 45.39 -29.47 3.10
CA THR A 666 43.99 -29.26 3.47
C THR A 666 43.87 -27.90 4.16
N PHE A 667 42.87 -27.10 3.84
CA PHE A 667 42.67 -25.79 4.44
C PHE A 667 41.20 -25.39 4.49
N ARG A 668 40.91 -24.34 5.25
CA ARG A 668 39.59 -23.71 5.35
C ARG A 668 39.63 -22.35 4.67
N TYR A 669 38.52 -21.86 4.13
CA TYR A 669 38.52 -20.55 3.46
C TYR A 669 37.24 -19.75 3.62
N PHE A 670 37.33 -18.44 3.35
CA PHE A 670 36.18 -17.54 3.19
C PHE A 670 36.49 -16.48 2.14
N TYR A 671 35.47 -15.84 1.58
CA TYR A 671 35.65 -14.73 0.63
C TYR A 671 35.59 -13.38 1.33
N GLU A 672 36.46 -12.47 0.89
CA GLU A 672 36.48 -11.08 1.34
C GLU A 672 36.45 -10.15 0.12
N CYS A 673 35.50 -9.22 0.09
CA CYS A 673 35.52 -8.12 -0.88
C CYS A 673 36.61 -7.12 -0.50
N VAL A 674 37.59 -6.94 -1.39
CA VAL A 674 38.63 -5.93 -1.27
C VAL A 674 38.62 -5.08 -2.53
N LYS A 675 38.27 -3.79 -2.39
CA LYS A 675 38.16 -2.84 -3.51
C LYS A 675 37.23 -3.33 -4.63
N GLY A 676 36.11 -3.96 -4.27
CA GLY A 676 35.13 -4.49 -5.22
C GLY A 676 35.47 -5.86 -5.82
N GLU A 677 36.63 -6.45 -5.50
CA GLU A 677 36.99 -7.80 -5.93
C GLU A 677 36.79 -8.81 -4.79
N LYS A 678 36.01 -9.88 -5.03
CA LYS A 678 35.93 -11.04 -4.12
C LYS A 678 37.27 -11.80 -4.16
N ARG A 679 37.92 -11.95 -3.00
CA ARG A 679 39.17 -12.69 -2.88
C ARG A 679 39.07 -13.73 -1.77
N ALA A 680 39.46 -14.96 -2.06
CA ALA A 680 39.53 -16.01 -1.05
C ALA A 680 40.63 -15.72 0.00
N ARG A 681 40.38 -16.15 1.24
CA ARG A 681 41.30 -16.06 2.37
C ARG A 681 41.45 -17.45 2.98
N VAL A 682 42.66 -17.98 2.89
CA VAL A 682 43.01 -19.31 3.42
C VAL A 682 43.29 -19.23 4.94
N LYS A 683 42.77 -20.21 5.68
CA LYS A 683 42.92 -20.38 7.14
C LYS A 683 43.12 -21.86 7.48
N SER A 684 43.77 -22.11 8.62
CA SER A 684 44.10 -23.46 9.10
C SER A 684 44.75 -24.37 8.05
N PRO A 685 45.80 -23.93 7.32
CA PRO A 685 46.48 -24.81 6.39
C PRO A 685 47.19 -25.94 7.16
N ALA A 686 47.03 -27.17 6.68
CA ALA A 686 47.73 -28.34 7.17
C ALA A 686 48.28 -29.13 5.98
N LEU A 687 49.54 -29.59 6.10
CA LEU A 687 50.11 -30.52 5.12
C LEU A 687 49.32 -31.82 5.13
N CYS A 688 49.03 -32.33 3.95
CA CYS A 688 48.37 -33.61 3.81
C CYS A 688 49.38 -34.75 4.07
N ASP A 689 48.99 -35.70 4.92
CA ASP A 689 49.78 -36.91 5.17
C ASP A 689 49.82 -37.87 3.97
N SER A 690 48.89 -37.72 3.03
CA SER A 690 48.79 -38.52 1.80
C SER A 690 48.60 -37.62 0.56
N PRO A 691 49.66 -36.91 0.12
CA PRO A 691 49.59 -35.99 -1.02
C PRO A 691 48.97 -36.61 -2.28
N GLU A 692 49.24 -37.89 -2.54
CA GLU A 692 48.72 -38.64 -3.69
C GLU A 692 47.19 -38.64 -3.73
N SER A 693 46.50 -38.72 -2.58
CA SER A 693 45.04 -38.69 -2.51
C SER A 693 44.44 -37.35 -2.99
N ILE A 694 45.19 -36.26 -2.84
CA ILE A 694 44.82 -34.94 -3.35
C ILE A 694 45.18 -34.84 -4.83
N LEU A 695 46.37 -35.30 -5.22
CA LEU A 695 46.84 -35.25 -6.60
C LEU A 695 45.95 -36.03 -7.56
N GLU A 696 45.37 -37.15 -7.13
CA GLU A 696 44.42 -37.96 -7.93
C GLU A 696 43.09 -37.24 -8.23
N ARG A 697 42.75 -36.18 -7.49
CA ARG A 697 41.54 -35.37 -7.75
C ARG A 697 41.74 -34.38 -8.92
N PHE A 698 42.97 -34.09 -9.31
CA PHE A 698 43.25 -33.16 -10.40
C PHE A 698 42.97 -33.81 -11.76
N SER A 699 42.64 -32.98 -12.75
CA SER A 699 42.42 -33.45 -14.12
C SER A 699 43.69 -34.07 -14.68
N GLU A 700 43.54 -35.15 -15.44
CA GLU A 700 44.64 -35.85 -16.11
C GLU A 700 44.50 -35.72 -17.63
N GLY A 701 45.62 -35.62 -18.33
CA GLY A 701 45.65 -35.57 -19.78
C GLY A 701 47.03 -35.81 -20.37
N ILE A 702 47.08 -36.02 -21.68
CA ILE A 702 48.32 -36.22 -22.43
C ILE A 702 48.75 -34.89 -23.05
N ALA A 703 49.92 -34.42 -22.65
CA ALA A 703 50.54 -33.23 -23.22
C ALA A 703 51.70 -33.63 -24.14
N VAL A 704 51.91 -32.88 -25.23
CA VAL A 704 52.99 -33.12 -26.19
C VAL A 704 54.01 -32.00 -26.11
N VAL A 705 55.30 -32.35 -26.15
CA VAL A 705 56.39 -31.37 -26.17
C VAL A 705 56.60 -30.87 -27.61
N ASP A 706 56.25 -29.63 -27.90
CA ASP A 706 56.39 -29.01 -29.23
C ASP A 706 57.68 -28.22 -29.40
N ASN A 707 58.32 -27.80 -28.29
CA ASN A 707 59.57 -27.05 -28.34
C ASN A 707 60.44 -27.30 -27.11
N VAL A 708 61.75 -27.43 -27.33
CA VAL A 708 62.76 -27.56 -26.26
C VAL A 708 63.82 -26.48 -26.49
N ASN A 709 64.11 -25.70 -25.45
CA ASN A 709 65.15 -24.67 -25.49
C ASN A 709 66.17 -24.89 -24.37
N PRO A 710 67.22 -25.69 -24.63
CA PRO A 710 68.24 -25.98 -23.63
C PRO A 710 68.99 -24.74 -23.15
N LYS A 711 69.21 -23.74 -24.03
CA LYS A 711 69.90 -22.48 -23.67
C LYS A 711 69.12 -21.65 -22.65
N LYS A 712 67.79 -21.70 -22.72
CA LYS A 712 66.89 -21.02 -21.77
C LYS A 712 66.45 -21.94 -20.61
N SER A 713 66.96 -23.18 -20.57
CA SER A 713 66.60 -24.21 -19.59
C SER A 713 65.09 -24.38 -19.43
N LEU A 714 64.38 -24.51 -20.56
CA LEU A 714 62.93 -24.68 -20.60
C LEU A 714 62.49 -25.53 -21.78
N PHE A 715 61.29 -26.09 -21.68
CA PHE A 715 60.56 -26.71 -22.78
C PHE A 715 59.11 -26.24 -22.76
N HIS A 716 58.40 -26.51 -23.84
CA HIS A 716 57.03 -26.12 -24.06
C HIS A 716 56.17 -27.37 -24.20
N ILE A 717 54.97 -27.32 -23.63
CA ILE A 717 54.00 -28.40 -23.72
C ILE A 717 52.69 -27.86 -24.27
N LEU A 718 52.04 -28.68 -25.09
CA LEU A 718 50.69 -28.47 -25.59
C LEU A 718 49.75 -29.47 -24.96
N LEU A 719 48.58 -29.02 -24.53
CA LEU A 719 47.52 -29.86 -23.98
C LEU A 719 46.22 -29.51 -24.68
N ARG A 720 45.45 -30.51 -25.13
CA ARG A 720 44.13 -30.27 -25.73
C ARG A 720 43.04 -30.30 -24.66
N SER A 721 42.94 -29.21 -23.91
CA SER A 721 41.81 -28.94 -23.02
C SER A 721 41.17 -27.64 -23.44
N GLY A 722 39.85 -27.63 -23.66
CA GLY A 722 39.03 -26.65 -24.42
C GLY A 722 39.21 -25.14 -24.20
N MET A 723 40.19 -24.66 -23.42
CA MET A 723 40.53 -23.25 -23.23
C MET A 723 42.04 -22.92 -23.07
N VAL A 724 42.95 -23.91 -23.05
CA VAL A 724 44.40 -23.65 -22.88
C VAL A 724 45.17 -24.46 -23.91
N HIS A 725 46.01 -23.79 -24.70
CA HIS A 725 46.77 -24.46 -25.76
C HIS A 725 48.20 -24.79 -25.33
N ASP A 726 48.76 -24.05 -24.37
CA ASP A 726 50.21 -24.08 -24.19
C ASP A 726 50.71 -23.70 -22.77
N ARG A 727 51.84 -24.31 -22.35
CA ARG A 727 52.58 -23.93 -21.14
C ARG A 727 54.09 -24.08 -21.33
N VAL A 728 54.84 -23.06 -20.90
CA VAL A 728 56.30 -23.15 -20.74
C VAL A 728 56.64 -23.81 -19.40
N ILE A 729 57.42 -24.88 -19.43
CA ILE A 729 57.98 -25.57 -18.27
C ILE A 729 59.46 -25.27 -18.16
N ARG A 730 59.91 -24.72 -17.02
CA ARG A 730 61.35 -24.54 -16.77
C ARG A 730 61.97 -25.80 -16.18
N TYR A 731 63.24 -26.03 -16.46
CA TYR A 731 64.02 -27.13 -15.89
C TYR A 731 64.15 -27.06 -14.35
N SER A 732 63.87 -25.91 -13.76
CA SER A 732 63.78 -25.75 -12.31
C SER A 732 62.46 -26.25 -11.71
N GLU A 733 61.44 -26.52 -12.53
CA GLU A 733 60.12 -27.00 -12.10
C GLU A 733 60.00 -28.53 -12.17
N THR A 734 60.90 -29.22 -12.88
CA THR A 734 60.85 -30.66 -13.10
C THR A 734 62.22 -31.24 -13.43
N GLU A 735 62.44 -32.50 -13.10
CA GLU A 735 63.63 -33.26 -13.49
C GLU A 735 63.56 -33.77 -14.94
N LEU A 736 62.37 -33.73 -15.56
CA LEU A 736 62.18 -34.17 -16.94
C LEU A 736 63.04 -33.36 -17.93
N ARG A 737 63.68 -34.05 -18.86
CA ARG A 737 64.42 -33.49 -20.00
C ARG A 737 63.91 -34.15 -21.29
N PRO A 738 62.70 -33.76 -21.75
CA PRO A 738 62.10 -34.39 -22.92
C PRO A 738 62.71 -33.87 -24.21
N GLU A 739 62.49 -34.62 -25.28
CA GLU A 739 62.75 -34.20 -26.66
C GLU A 739 61.47 -33.67 -27.32
N ILE A 740 61.62 -32.96 -28.44
CA ILE A 740 60.46 -32.50 -29.21
C ILE A 740 59.72 -33.73 -29.74
N GLY A 741 58.42 -33.83 -29.48
CA GLY A 741 57.56 -34.96 -29.82
C GLY A 741 57.34 -35.97 -28.70
N ASP A 742 58.04 -35.84 -27.57
CA ASP A 742 57.75 -36.67 -26.39
C ASP A 742 56.34 -36.38 -25.88
N SER A 743 55.61 -37.46 -25.54
CA SER A 743 54.32 -37.37 -24.86
C SER A 743 54.52 -37.47 -23.34
N LEU A 744 53.83 -36.61 -22.62
CA LEU A 744 53.87 -36.50 -21.18
C LEU A 744 52.47 -36.71 -20.62
N LYS A 745 52.34 -37.66 -19.71
CA LYS A 745 51.13 -37.81 -18.90
C LYS A 745 51.20 -36.77 -17.80
N ILE A 746 50.23 -35.86 -17.76
CA ILE A 746 50.21 -34.75 -16.81
C ILE A 746 48.93 -34.74 -16.00
N ARG A 747 49.07 -34.48 -14.70
CA ARG A 747 47.96 -34.05 -13.84
C ARG A 747 48.03 -32.55 -13.69
N TYR A 748 46.91 -31.86 -13.78
CA TYR A 748 46.89 -30.41 -13.87
C TYR A 748 45.63 -29.75 -13.31
N ALA A 749 45.76 -28.45 -13.01
CA ALA A 749 44.65 -27.51 -12.84
C ALA A 749 44.72 -26.42 -13.92
N ILE A 750 43.57 -25.89 -14.32
CA ILE A 750 43.48 -24.70 -15.18
C ILE A 750 42.96 -23.55 -14.34
N ILE A 751 43.83 -22.59 -14.05
CA ILE A 751 43.48 -21.42 -13.23
C ILE A 751 43.09 -20.25 -14.14
N GLN A 752 41.85 -19.78 -14.02
CA GLN A 752 41.41 -18.57 -14.73
C GLN A 752 41.77 -17.30 -13.97
N ARG A 753 42.34 -16.32 -14.68
CA ARG A 753 42.69 -14.99 -14.13
C ARG A 753 42.02 -13.89 -14.95
N GLY A 754 40.80 -13.53 -14.57
CA GLY A 754 40.00 -12.54 -15.29
C GLY A 754 39.62 -13.00 -16.69
N LYS A 755 39.65 -12.11 -17.68
CA LYS A 755 39.27 -12.41 -19.09
C LYS A 755 40.37 -13.09 -19.92
N ARG A 756 41.51 -13.45 -19.33
CA ARG A 756 42.62 -14.09 -20.06
C ARG A 756 42.37 -15.60 -20.18
N ALA A 757 42.97 -16.22 -21.19
CA ALA A 757 43.06 -17.68 -21.27
C ALA A 757 43.61 -18.26 -19.95
N GLY A 758 43.05 -19.39 -19.51
CA GLY A 758 43.45 -20.03 -18.25
C GLY A 758 44.93 -20.38 -18.24
N SER A 759 45.57 -20.31 -17.08
CA SER A 759 46.95 -20.77 -16.91
C SER A 759 46.93 -22.24 -16.53
N LEU A 760 47.56 -23.09 -17.34
CA LEU A 760 47.80 -24.50 -17.01
C LEU A 760 48.80 -24.59 -15.85
N ILE A 761 48.48 -25.37 -14.83
CA ILE A 761 49.34 -25.67 -13.68
C ILE A 761 49.48 -27.20 -13.54
N PRO A 762 50.57 -27.79 -14.04
CA PRO A 762 50.94 -29.17 -13.79
C PRO A 762 51.20 -29.36 -12.30
N VAL A 763 50.52 -30.36 -11.73
CA VAL A 763 50.72 -30.84 -10.36
C VAL A 763 51.48 -32.18 -10.34
N GLY A 764 51.59 -32.84 -11.50
CA GLY A 764 52.43 -34.02 -11.73
C GLY A 764 52.68 -34.23 -13.21
N MET A 765 53.86 -34.73 -13.59
CA MET A 765 54.24 -34.99 -14.97
C MET A 765 55.18 -36.19 -15.05
N GLU A 766 54.91 -37.10 -15.98
CA GLU A 766 55.76 -38.25 -16.30
C GLU A 766 55.81 -38.51 -17.80
N LYS A 767 56.87 -39.15 -18.30
CA LYS A 767 56.93 -39.60 -19.69
C LYS A 767 55.94 -40.75 -19.91
N THR A 768 55.31 -40.79 -21.07
CA THR A 768 54.38 -41.85 -21.45
C THR A 768 54.52 -42.18 -22.93
N ASP A 769 54.18 -43.41 -23.28
CA ASP A 769 54.05 -43.86 -24.67
C ASP A 769 52.62 -43.64 -25.21
N GLU A 770 51.69 -43.17 -24.38
CA GLU A 770 50.35 -42.76 -24.81
C GLU A 770 50.44 -41.54 -25.74
N VAL A 771 49.62 -41.52 -26.79
CA VAL A 771 49.70 -40.51 -27.86
C VAL A 771 48.36 -39.79 -28.00
N GLU A 772 48.40 -38.45 -28.04
CA GLU A 772 47.27 -37.61 -28.43
C GLU A 772 47.38 -37.27 -29.92
N GLU A 773 46.68 -38.02 -30.77
CA GLU A 773 46.79 -37.95 -32.24
C GLU A 773 46.50 -36.55 -32.81
N SER A 774 45.74 -35.73 -32.07
CA SER A 774 45.46 -34.35 -32.46
C SER A 774 46.61 -33.37 -32.19
N LEU A 775 47.59 -33.74 -31.37
CA LEU A 775 48.77 -32.95 -31.04
C LEU A 775 50.04 -33.54 -31.66
N ILE A 776 50.10 -34.83 -31.92
CA ILE A 776 51.21 -35.48 -32.63
C ILE A 776 50.68 -36.63 -33.47
N LYS A 777 51.09 -36.70 -34.74
CA LYS A 777 50.66 -37.78 -35.65
C LYS A 777 51.80 -38.24 -36.56
N PRO A 778 51.82 -39.52 -36.96
CA PRO A 778 52.60 -39.93 -38.11
C PRO A 778 52.03 -39.29 -39.38
N TYR A 779 52.89 -39.06 -40.37
CA TYR A 779 52.48 -38.59 -41.69
C TYR A 779 53.22 -39.35 -42.80
N HIS A 780 52.59 -39.42 -43.96
CA HIS A 780 53.15 -39.95 -45.19
C HIS A 780 52.51 -39.20 -46.35
N GLY A 781 53.31 -38.63 -47.25
CA GLY A 781 52.81 -37.80 -48.34
C GLY A 781 53.92 -37.30 -49.25
N ALA A 782 53.55 -36.53 -50.26
CA ALA A 782 54.50 -35.95 -51.21
C ALA A 782 55.06 -34.63 -50.64
N ILE A 783 56.39 -34.48 -50.66
CA ILE A 783 57.04 -33.25 -50.19
C ILE A 783 57.02 -32.17 -51.28
N SER A 784 56.62 -30.95 -50.92
CA SER A 784 56.71 -29.75 -51.75
C SER A 784 57.74 -28.76 -51.19
N LEU A 785 58.89 -28.66 -51.85
CA LEU A 785 60.01 -27.80 -51.48
C LEU A 785 59.72 -26.32 -51.81
N LYS A 786 60.02 -25.40 -50.89
CA LYS A 786 59.79 -23.96 -51.05
C LYS A 786 61.09 -23.17 -50.89
N TYR A 787 61.27 -22.17 -51.75
CA TYR A 787 62.48 -21.34 -51.85
C TYR A 787 62.08 -19.86 -51.70
N LYS A 788 62.62 -19.16 -50.70
CA LYS A 788 62.34 -17.73 -50.43
C LYS A 788 63.30 -16.78 -51.12
N SER A 789 64.51 -17.24 -51.44
CA SER A 789 65.51 -16.53 -52.23
C SER A 789 66.11 -17.46 -53.27
N SER A 790 66.75 -16.90 -54.31
CA SER A 790 67.41 -17.62 -55.42
C SER A 790 68.66 -18.39 -54.97
N THR A 791 68.51 -19.25 -53.97
CA THR A 791 69.51 -20.18 -53.45
C THR A 791 69.15 -21.60 -53.89
N ASP A 792 70.14 -22.41 -54.25
CA ASP A 792 69.95 -23.80 -54.72
C ASP A 792 69.48 -24.78 -53.62
N ALA A 793 69.21 -24.30 -52.41
CA ALA A 793 68.74 -25.10 -51.27
C ALA A 793 67.37 -24.63 -50.79
N PRO A 794 66.44 -25.55 -50.48
CA PRO A 794 65.09 -25.21 -50.02
C PRO A 794 65.13 -24.56 -48.63
N ASP A 795 64.26 -23.57 -48.41
CA ASP A 795 64.16 -22.86 -47.12
C ASP A 795 63.22 -23.53 -46.13
N PHE A 796 62.25 -24.29 -46.64
CA PHE A 796 61.29 -25.10 -45.92
C PHE A 796 60.51 -25.94 -46.94
N ALA A 797 59.70 -26.88 -46.48
CA ALA A 797 58.81 -27.64 -47.35
C ALA A 797 57.43 -27.83 -46.70
N PHE A 798 56.49 -28.34 -47.48
CA PHE A 798 55.23 -28.87 -46.97
C PHE A 798 55.06 -30.32 -47.39
N VAL A 799 54.38 -31.14 -46.59
CA VAL A 799 53.88 -32.45 -47.04
C VAL A 799 52.37 -32.33 -47.18
N ASP A 800 51.84 -32.71 -48.35
CA ASP A 800 50.41 -32.64 -48.73
C ASP A 800 49.72 -31.28 -48.46
N ASP A 801 50.52 -30.19 -48.46
CA ASP A 801 50.14 -28.78 -48.20
C ASP A 801 49.72 -28.42 -46.77
N ASP A 802 49.75 -29.34 -45.81
CA ASP A 802 49.23 -29.15 -44.44
C ASP A 802 50.25 -29.44 -43.32
N ILE A 803 51.40 -30.04 -43.63
CA ILE A 803 52.48 -30.28 -42.65
C ILE A 803 53.73 -29.47 -43.01
N TYR A 804 54.08 -28.50 -42.18
CA TYR A 804 55.27 -27.67 -42.36
C TYR A 804 56.56 -28.43 -42.03
N VAL A 805 57.50 -28.50 -42.96
CA VAL A 805 58.82 -29.11 -42.78
C VAL A 805 59.88 -28.00 -42.66
N PRO A 806 60.53 -27.84 -41.49
CA PRO A 806 61.56 -26.82 -41.30
C PRO A 806 62.86 -27.17 -42.01
N ARG A 807 63.63 -26.13 -42.39
CA ARG A 807 64.90 -26.24 -43.12
C ARG A 807 65.88 -27.29 -42.58
N TYR A 808 66.05 -27.38 -41.26
CA TYR A 808 67.03 -28.30 -40.67
C TYR A 808 66.71 -29.79 -40.90
N LEU A 809 65.48 -30.15 -41.27
CA LEU A 809 65.13 -31.51 -41.69
C LEU A 809 65.44 -31.76 -43.18
N LEU A 810 65.74 -30.71 -43.94
CA LEU A 810 66.06 -30.75 -45.36
C LEU A 810 67.56 -30.70 -45.64
N ASP A 811 68.34 -29.97 -44.80
CA ASP A 811 69.76 -29.67 -45.05
C ASP A 811 70.66 -30.92 -45.22
N ASP A 812 70.22 -32.10 -44.74
CA ASP A 812 70.98 -33.36 -44.77
C ASP A 812 70.33 -34.48 -45.63
N GLN A 813 69.34 -34.17 -46.46
CA GLN A 813 68.58 -35.17 -47.25
C GLN A 813 68.60 -34.83 -48.75
N ASP A 814 68.89 -35.81 -49.60
CA ASP A 814 68.78 -35.68 -51.07
C ASP A 814 67.30 -35.81 -51.50
N LEU A 815 66.57 -34.69 -51.42
CA LEU A 815 65.13 -34.61 -51.68
C LEU A 815 64.84 -33.76 -52.92
N ALA A 816 63.93 -34.26 -53.76
CA ALA A 816 63.34 -33.55 -54.89
C ALA A 816 61.86 -33.24 -54.62
N ASP A 817 61.33 -32.20 -55.29
CA ASP A 817 59.91 -31.86 -55.24
C ASP A 817 59.05 -33.05 -55.73
N GLY A 818 58.07 -33.45 -54.94
CA GLY A 818 57.21 -34.62 -55.19
C GLY A 818 57.72 -35.95 -54.63
N ASP A 819 58.90 -35.99 -54.00
CA ASP A 819 59.39 -37.21 -53.33
C ASP A 819 58.43 -37.64 -52.22
N MET A 820 58.24 -38.95 -52.08
CA MET A 820 57.45 -39.51 -50.99
C MET A 820 58.29 -39.51 -49.70
N VAL A 821 57.72 -38.93 -48.65
CA VAL A 821 58.35 -38.83 -47.35
C VAL A 821 57.41 -39.33 -46.27
N SER A 822 57.98 -39.76 -45.15
CA SER A 822 57.23 -40.08 -43.94
C SER A 822 57.93 -39.55 -42.70
N GLY A 823 57.20 -39.37 -41.62
CA GLY A 823 57.78 -39.04 -40.32
C GLY A 823 56.71 -38.79 -39.27
N ARG A 824 57.09 -38.07 -38.22
CA ARG A 824 56.17 -37.58 -37.18
C ARG A 824 56.06 -36.07 -37.24
N ALA A 825 54.87 -35.56 -37.02
CA ALA A 825 54.59 -34.14 -36.95
C ALA A 825 53.90 -33.78 -35.64
N VAL A 826 54.31 -32.67 -35.04
CA VAL A 826 53.75 -32.11 -33.81
C VAL A 826 52.98 -30.84 -34.14
N TYR A 827 51.80 -30.68 -33.55
CA TYR A 827 51.00 -29.48 -33.66
C TYR A 827 51.77 -28.29 -33.08
N SER A 828 51.72 -27.13 -33.72
CA SER A 828 52.47 -25.95 -33.29
C SER A 828 51.55 -24.81 -32.83
N ASP A 829 52.11 -23.95 -31.98
CA ASP A 829 51.50 -22.68 -31.52
C ASP A 829 51.08 -21.74 -32.66
N ARG A 830 51.58 -21.96 -33.88
CA ARG A 830 51.27 -21.18 -35.09
C ARG A 830 50.06 -21.69 -35.89
N GLY A 831 49.37 -22.73 -35.41
CA GLY A 831 48.12 -23.20 -36.00
C GLY A 831 48.30 -24.17 -37.18
N GLY A 832 48.98 -25.29 -36.94
CA GLY A 832 49.20 -26.36 -37.91
C GLY A 832 50.27 -27.35 -37.45
N PHE A 833 50.40 -28.48 -38.16
CA PHE A 833 51.40 -29.50 -37.85
C PHE A 833 52.77 -29.12 -38.43
N ARG A 834 53.82 -29.37 -37.64
CA ARG A 834 55.22 -29.20 -38.02
C ARG A 834 55.93 -30.55 -37.93
N ALA A 835 56.59 -30.96 -39.01
CA ALA A 835 57.44 -32.15 -39.01
C ALA A 835 58.60 -32.00 -38.02
N ILE A 836 58.82 -33.07 -37.25
CA ILE A 836 59.94 -33.21 -36.30
C ILE A 836 60.91 -34.31 -36.75
N GLU A 837 60.43 -35.23 -37.58
CA GLU A 837 61.19 -36.26 -38.25
C GLU A 837 60.80 -36.28 -39.73
N LEU A 838 61.75 -36.61 -40.59
CA LEU A 838 61.56 -36.74 -42.03
C LEU A 838 62.45 -37.88 -42.54
N THR A 839 61.87 -38.79 -43.29
CA THR A 839 62.58 -39.89 -43.95
C THR A 839 62.06 -40.03 -45.36
N LYS A 840 62.95 -39.95 -46.35
CA LYS A 840 62.64 -40.26 -47.74
C LYS A 840 62.32 -41.76 -47.87
N GLN A 841 61.24 -42.07 -48.57
CA GLN A 841 60.79 -43.44 -48.81
C GLN A 841 61.41 -44.03 -50.09
#